data_AF-A0A7C8V2W0-F1
#
_entry.id   AF-A0A7C8V2W0-F1
#
_cell.length_a   1.000
_cell.length_b   1.000
_cell.length_c   1.000
_cell.angle_alpha   90.00
_cell.angle_beta   90.00
_cell.angle_gamma   90.00
#
_symmetry.space_group_name_H-M   'P 1'
#
loop_
_entity.id
_entity.type
_entity.pdbx_description
1 polymer ?
#
loop_
_entity_poly.entity_id
_entity_poly.type
_entity_poly.pdbx_seq_one_letter_code
_entity_poly.pdbx_strand_id
1 'polypeptide(L)'
;MSPVSLTPAQSHALLDILTHRETYTAEIELFKTPGIINSYVPIPGLRDISQDFWSKRIQPLIDDLAKANLSESYDKGSMGIRKTLATAVSALIEYPARGVLGGMPGREIKPDPNRVYDVNHQQDLVDAWREFMRQVVYGDLLDRLFEKAAQSDDLQAHNDLVIAAHQHIVVNLASLAHYVLVTSPKGQTLLSLVERTNKLIPYRIVRQTLKVGNAATMISGMTRLVLAKVSIGTLTNWIGWSSGADEGMNLLQTIIYTVLSWEIKELESRVSKLEKSKDCPSKQHLAAILAYTKLTRLDQEDYRVISKASSTSIVHSIISLAPSSPSTEFTAEGHKLLLEYLSIQLSIRDREHLILVLCKSNPDVLTAAIRDIMQIYDPILRDIHNAVDLSGTISDFERFVNDMIKTAKIPSTEGGSGTSTPTNNENGPKKPPGVEDFVRLFERHQGSCHVFLHQFCKKGDKSKELWLEYAKYAAKQFRRPEGVTGEGAGGFTATLNKLVNELNEEDRKVVLRQMDEYEEYLQKLNQKTKRRMESIVSINDGEQPKKPLKKGPGNFLFKWQELLDSTEITPAEATGGKVRSGKDTSVRAASGVGLDGEKRGGKLVSGIGEIVNGDGAKEVVEMPDVRKTVELLLPRFKEVLASREYLEKKDENDDGDDDDDDDDDDSDSFFEANEE
;
A
#
# COMPACT_ATOMS: atom_id res chain seq x y z
N MET A 1 -1.48 -8.64 -44.57
CA MET A 1 -1.78 -7.41 -43.81
C MET A 1 -0.46 -6.77 -43.43
N SER A 2 -0.28 -5.47 -43.66
CA SER A 2 0.97 -4.80 -43.30
C SER A 2 1.05 -4.65 -41.77
N PRO A 3 2.16 -5.04 -41.13
CA PRO A 3 2.34 -4.84 -39.70
C PRO A 3 2.32 -3.35 -39.37
N VAL A 4 1.61 -2.98 -38.31
CA VAL A 4 1.58 -1.62 -37.75
C VAL A 4 2.70 -1.52 -36.72
N SER A 5 3.55 -0.52 -36.83
CA SER A 5 4.49 -0.15 -35.78
C SER A 5 3.83 0.90 -34.89
N LEU A 6 3.68 0.59 -33.61
CA LEU A 6 3.22 1.53 -32.59
C LEU A 6 4.19 2.71 -32.50
N THR A 7 3.65 3.91 -32.34
CA THR A 7 4.48 5.07 -31.98
C THR A 7 5.06 4.89 -30.56
N PRO A 8 6.15 5.61 -30.20
CA PRO A 8 6.66 5.62 -28.83
C PRO A 8 5.57 5.91 -27.80
N ALA A 9 4.75 6.94 -28.04
CA ALA A 9 3.65 7.33 -27.17
C ALA A 9 2.59 6.22 -27.03
N GLN A 10 2.18 5.62 -28.14
CA GLN A 10 1.26 4.49 -28.16
C GLN A 10 1.78 3.29 -27.37
N SER A 11 3.04 2.90 -27.59
CA SER A 11 3.65 1.78 -26.85
C SER A 11 3.71 2.06 -25.35
N HIS A 12 4.07 3.29 -24.96
CA HIS A 12 4.09 3.73 -23.56
C HIS A 12 2.69 3.66 -22.94
N ALA A 13 1.69 4.23 -23.60
CA ALA A 13 0.30 4.20 -23.14
C ALA A 13 -0.23 2.77 -22.98
N LEU A 14 0.08 1.86 -23.92
CA LEU A 14 -0.34 0.47 -23.81
C LEU A 14 0.36 -0.28 -22.67
N LEU A 15 1.67 -0.08 -22.50
CA LEU A 15 2.39 -0.64 -21.34
C LEU A 15 1.76 -0.14 -20.03
N ASP A 16 1.45 1.15 -19.98
CA ASP A 16 0.85 1.81 -18.83
C ASP A 16 -0.55 1.26 -18.49
N ILE A 17 -1.44 1.10 -19.48
CA ILE A 17 -2.77 0.49 -19.32
C ILE A 17 -2.67 -0.94 -18.79
N LEU A 18 -1.85 -1.77 -19.45
CA LEU A 18 -1.77 -3.20 -19.15
C LEU A 18 -1.14 -3.43 -17.78
N THR A 19 -0.05 -2.73 -17.46
CA THR A 19 0.58 -2.84 -16.13
C THR A 19 -0.30 -2.31 -15.02
N HIS A 20 -1.02 -1.21 -15.22
CA HIS A 20 -1.96 -0.68 -14.21
C HIS A 20 -3.07 -1.68 -13.85
N ARG A 21 -3.65 -2.35 -14.85
CA ARG A 21 -4.70 -3.36 -14.63
C ARG A 21 -4.14 -4.69 -14.14
N GLU A 22 -2.93 -5.04 -14.60
CA GLU A 22 -2.24 -6.23 -14.16
C GLU A 22 -1.85 -6.13 -12.71
N THR A 23 -1.14 -5.08 -12.26
CA THR A 23 -0.70 -5.00 -10.85
C THR A 23 -1.87 -5.05 -9.88
N TYR A 24 -3.01 -4.44 -10.22
CA TYR A 24 -4.21 -4.52 -9.41
C TYR A 24 -4.81 -5.94 -9.34
N THR A 25 -4.78 -6.70 -10.44
CA THR A 25 -5.30 -8.08 -10.49
C THR A 25 -4.29 -9.08 -9.92
N ALA A 26 -3.03 -8.94 -10.31
CA ALA A 26 -1.88 -9.70 -9.90
C ALA A 26 -1.58 -9.54 -8.42
N GLU A 27 -1.63 -8.36 -7.80
CA GLU A 27 -1.39 -8.25 -6.34
C GLU A 27 -2.37 -9.13 -5.55
N ILE A 28 -3.62 -9.27 -6.01
CA ILE A 28 -4.62 -10.16 -5.44
C ILE A 28 -4.28 -11.66 -5.70
N GLU A 29 -3.56 -11.97 -6.78
CA GLU A 29 -3.19 -13.33 -7.20
C GLU A 29 -1.80 -13.76 -6.71
N LEU A 30 -0.83 -12.85 -6.59
CA LEU A 30 0.58 -13.09 -6.21
C LEU A 30 0.69 -13.55 -4.75
N PHE A 31 -0.24 -13.17 -3.88
CA PHE A 31 -0.34 -13.73 -2.53
C PHE A 31 -0.75 -15.22 -2.52
N LYS A 32 -1.18 -15.80 -3.65
CA LYS A 32 -1.59 -17.20 -3.74
C LYS A 32 -0.41 -18.15 -4.02
N THR A 33 0.74 -17.64 -4.44
CA THR A 33 1.90 -18.47 -4.80
C THR A 33 3.04 -18.29 -3.79
N PRO A 34 3.41 -19.32 -3.01
CA PRO A 34 4.51 -19.25 -2.06
C PRO A 34 5.84 -18.84 -2.71
N GLY A 35 6.57 -17.90 -2.10
CA GLY A 35 7.95 -17.57 -2.48
C GLY A 35 8.11 -16.65 -3.69
N ILE A 36 7.03 -16.28 -4.39
CA ILE A 36 7.07 -15.37 -5.54
C ILE A 36 7.78 -14.06 -5.21
N ILE A 37 7.51 -13.44 -4.06
CA ILE A 37 8.12 -12.17 -3.65
C ILE A 37 9.66 -12.26 -3.60
N ASN A 38 10.22 -13.42 -3.23
CA ASN A 38 11.66 -13.63 -3.17
C ASN A 38 12.30 -13.72 -4.56
N SER A 39 11.57 -14.21 -5.56
CA SER A 39 12.07 -14.34 -6.93
C SER A 39 12.17 -13.01 -7.69
N TYR A 40 11.38 -12.00 -7.32
CA TYR A 40 11.40 -10.72 -8.03
C TYR A 40 12.45 -9.75 -7.49
N VAL A 41 12.75 -9.82 -6.20
CA VAL A 41 13.70 -8.92 -5.54
C VAL A 41 14.35 -9.65 -4.36
N PRO A 42 15.59 -10.17 -4.50
CA PRO A 42 16.28 -10.92 -3.46
C PRO A 42 16.79 -9.96 -2.37
N ILE A 43 15.87 -9.51 -1.51
CA ILE A 43 16.16 -8.58 -0.41
C ILE A 43 17.16 -9.23 0.55
N PRO A 44 18.21 -8.51 0.99
CA PRO A 44 19.11 -8.96 2.04
C PRO A 44 18.38 -9.54 3.25
N GLY A 45 18.74 -10.77 3.63
CA GLY A 45 18.06 -11.55 4.66
C GLY A 45 16.98 -12.48 4.09
N LEU A 46 16.07 -11.99 3.23
CA LEU A 46 15.00 -12.82 2.67
C LEU A 46 15.46 -13.70 1.50
N ARG A 47 16.51 -13.30 0.77
CA ARG A 47 17.06 -14.08 -0.36
C ARG A 47 17.31 -15.54 0.01
N ASP A 48 17.98 -15.74 1.15
CA ASP A 48 18.51 -17.05 1.57
C ASP A 48 17.50 -17.84 2.43
N ILE A 49 16.24 -17.41 2.44
CA ILE A 49 15.20 -18.03 3.25
C ILE A 49 14.75 -19.36 2.62
N SER A 50 14.58 -20.39 3.45
CA SER A 50 14.13 -21.68 2.94
C SER A 50 12.70 -21.60 2.39
N GLN A 51 12.41 -22.40 1.36
CA GLN A 51 11.04 -22.54 0.83
C GLN A 51 10.05 -23.03 1.90
N ASP A 52 10.56 -23.70 2.93
CA ASP A 52 9.83 -24.10 4.13
C ASP A 52 9.25 -22.91 4.90
N PHE A 53 9.92 -21.76 4.97
CA PHE A 53 9.36 -20.57 5.59
C PHE A 53 8.11 -20.10 4.83
N TRP A 54 8.18 -20.00 3.51
CA TRP A 54 7.06 -19.55 2.69
C TRP A 54 5.89 -20.53 2.79
N SER A 55 6.16 -21.81 2.60
CA SER A 55 5.12 -22.86 2.58
C SER A 55 4.56 -23.22 3.96
N LYS A 56 5.37 -23.17 5.03
CA LYS A 56 4.97 -23.61 6.39
C LYS A 56 4.68 -22.45 7.36
N ARG A 57 5.00 -21.19 7.02
CA ARG A 57 4.69 -20.01 7.85
C ARG A 57 3.77 -19.03 7.14
N ILE A 58 4.18 -18.55 5.97
CA ILE A 58 3.45 -17.49 5.28
C ILE A 58 2.17 -18.02 4.64
N GLN A 59 2.24 -19.15 3.92
CA GLN A 59 1.09 -19.71 3.23
C GLN A 59 -0.06 -20.06 4.19
N PRO A 60 0.15 -20.75 5.32
CA PRO A 60 -0.95 -21.05 6.25
C PRO A 60 -1.59 -19.78 6.82
N LEU A 61 -0.80 -18.73 7.11
CA LEU A 61 -1.32 -17.45 7.57
C LEU A 61 -2.19 -16.77 6.50
N ILE A 62 -1.75 -16.80 5.23
CA ILE A 62 -2.52 -16.27 4.10
C ILE A 62 -3.79 -17.10 3.90
N ASP A 63 -3.71 -18.43 3.96
CA ASP A 63 -4.85 -19.33 3.82
C ASP A 63 -5.90 -19.07 4.91
N ASP A 64 -5.48 -18.87 6.15
CA ASP A 64 -6.39 -18.59 7.26
C ASP A 64 -7.02 -17.19 7.13
N LEU A 65 -6.26 -16.18 6.68
CA LEU A 65 -6.81 -14.86 6.31
C LEU A 65 -7.79 -14.94 5.12
N ALA A 66 -7.55 -15.83 4.16
CA ALA A 66 -8.44 -16.06 3.04
C ALA A 66 -9.73 -16.76 3.48
N LYS A 67 -9.63 -17.79 4.33
CA LYS A 67 -10.77 -18.51 4.94
C LYS A 67 -11.60 -17.61 5.86
N ALA A 68 -10.97 -16.63 6.52
CA ALA A 68 -11.66 -15.62 7.33
C ALA A 68 -12.69 -14.79 6.53
N ASN A 69 -12.63 -14.83 5.18
CA ASN A 69 -13.62 -14.23 4.29
C ASN A 69 -13.91 -12.74 4.63
N LEU A 70 -12.86 -11.95 4.88
CA LEU A 70 -13.02 -10.54 5.28
C LEU A 70 -13.86 -9.78 4.24
N SER A 71 -14.81 -8.98 4.74
CA SER A 71 -15.92 -8.45 3.93
C SER A 71 -15.54 -7.44 2.85
N GLU A 72 -16.34 -7.39 1.79
CA GLU A 72 -16.12 -6.54 0.62
C GLU A 72 -16.78 -5.17 0.75
N SER A 73 -16.25 -4.20 0.00
CA SER A 73 -16.81 -2.83 -0.04
C SER A 73 -18.24 -2.80 -0.59
N TYR A 74 -18.59 -3.74 -1.49
CA TYR A 74 -19.94 -3.86 -2.03
C TYR A 74 -20.98 -4.03 -0.92
N ASP A 75 -20.78 -5.02 -0.05
CA ASP A 75 -21.71 -5.39 1.03
C ASP A 75 -21.74 -4.33 2.13
N LYS A 76 -20.57 -3.75 2.44
CA LYS A 76 -20.43 -2.70 3.45
C LYS A 76 -21.06 -1.36 3.05
N GLY A 77 -21.43 -1.18 1.78
CA GLY A 77 -22.00 0.09 1.29
C GLY A 77 -21.03 1.27 1.30
N SER A 78 -19.73 1.03 1.51
CA SER A 78 -18.69 2.06 1.66
C SER A 78 -17.28 1.54 1.36
N MET A 79 -16.32 2.44 1.19
CA MET A 79 -14.92 2.10 0.98
C MET A 79 -14.28 1.56 2.27
N GLY A 80 -13.75 0.35 2.24
CA GLY A 80 -13.06 -0.25 3.40
C GLY A 80 -11.58 0.16 3.50
N ILE A 81 -10.99 0.04 4.70
CA ILE A 81 -9.54 0.28 4.91
C ILE A 81 -8.72 -0.67 4.05
N ARG A 82 -9.06 -1.97 4.03
CA ARG A 82 -8.39 -2.98 3.19
C ARG A 82 -8.36 -2.58 1.72
N LYS A 83 -9.51 -2.19 1.16
CA LYS A 83 -9.62 -1.76 -0.24
C LYS A 83 -8.81 -0.49 -0.50
N THR A 84 -8.86 0.46 0.44
CA THR A 84 -8.10 1.72 0.37
C THR A 84 -6.60 1.46 0.32
N LEU A 85 -6.09 0.60 1.19
CA LEU A 85 -4.65 0.27 1.26
C LEU A 85 -4.21 -0.61 0.09
N ALA A 86 -4.97 -1.65 -0.27
CA ALA A 86 -4.63 -2.52 -1.40
C ALA A 86 -4.51 -1.72 -2.70
N THR A 87 -5.48 -0.86 -3.00
CA THR A 87 -5.40 0.01 -4.19
C THR A 87 -4.27 1.04 -4.13
N ALA A 88 -3.86 1.48 -2.93
CA ALA A 88 -2.70 2.35 -2.76
C ALA A 88 -1.41 1.60 -3.12
N VAL A 89 -1.26 0.38 -2.61
CA VAL A 89 -0.10 -0.48 -2.89
C VAL A 89 -0.04 -0.80 -4.38
N SER A 90 -1.14 -1.20 -5.01
CA SER A 90 -1.19 -1.47 -6.45
C SER A 90 -0.75 -0.27 -7.29
N ALA A 91 -1.21 0.93 -6.93
CA ALA A 91 -0.87 2.17 -7.62
C ALA A 91 0.61 2.57 -7.46
N LEU A 92 1.27 2.13 -6.38
CA LEU A 92 2.69 2.39 -6.13
C LEU A 92 3.58 1.34 -6.80
N ILE A 93 3.25 0.05 -6.70
CA ILE A 93 4.03 -1.07 -7.27
C ILE A 93 4.07 -1.02 -8.80
N GLU A 94 3.06 -0.43 -9.45
CA GLU A 94 3.02 -0.23 -10.89
C GLU A 94 4.23 0.55 -11.44
N TYR A 95 4.80 1.48 -10.68
CA TYR A 95 5.95 2.29 -11.11
C TYR A 95 7.22 1.46 -11.28
N PRO A 96 7.71 0.74 -10.25
CA PRO A 96 8.85 -0.14 -10.41
C PRO A 96 8.56 -1.27 -11.41
N ALA A 97 7.34 -1.85 -11.44
CA ALA A 97 6.99 -2.88 -12.41
C ALA A 97 7.16 -2.40 -13.86
N ARG A 98 6.63 -1.22 -14.22
CA ARG A 98 6.86 -0.62 -15.54
C ARG A 98 8.33 -0.30 -15.79
N GLY A 99 9.05 0.14 -14.75
CA GLY A 99 10.47 0.43 -14.83
C GLY A 99 11.31 -0.81 -15.18
N VAL A 100 10.97 -1.97 -14.62
CA VAL A 100 11.63 -3.26 -14.93
C VAL A 100 11.26 -3.75 -16.33
N LEU A 101 9.97 -3.65 -16.71
CA LEU A 101 9.52 -4.11 -18.03
C LEU A 101 10.04 -3.24 -19.18
N GLY A 102 10.01 -1.91 -19.01
CA GLY A 102 10.36 -0.95 -20.05
C GLY A 102 11.82 -0.49 -20.00
N GLY A 103 12.43 -0.45 -18.82
CA GLY A 103 13.77 0.07 -18.60
C GLY A 103 13.88 1.60 -18.67
N MET A 104 14.84 2.15 -17.95
CA MET A 104 15.17 3.56 -17.87
C MET A 104 15.80 4.07 -19.18
N PRO A 105 15.26 5.10 -19.85
CA PRO A 105 15.88 5.69 -21.03
C PRO A 105 17.17 6.46 -20.70
N GLY A 106 17.94 6.80 -21.76
CA GLY A 106 19.04 7.76 -21.65
C GLY A 106 20.39 7.16 -21.24
N ARG A 107 20.66 5.89 -21.55
CA ARG A 107 21.95 5.23 -21.30
C ARG A 107 23.14 6.02 -21.87
N GLU A 108 22.97 6.63 -23.05
CA GLU A 108 24.02 7.36 -23.78
C GLU A 108 24.20 8.82 -23.34
N ILE A 109 23.24 9.36 -22.57
CA ILE A 109 23.31 10.75 -22.11
C ILE A 109 24.50 10.87 -21.16
N LYS A 110 25.32 11.91 -21.27
CA LYS A 110 26.40 12.16 -20.30
C LYS A 110 25.93 13.18 -19.25
N PRO A 111 26.21 12.97 -17.96
CA PRO A 111 25.95 14.00 -16.95
C PRO A 111 26.69 15.28 -17.30
N ASP A 112 26.03 16.43 -17.16
CA ASP A 112 26.71 17.71 -17.11
C ASP A 112 27.12 18.00 -15.65
N PRO A 113 28.41 17.93 -15.30
CA PRO A 113 28.88 18.16 -13.94
C PRO A 113 28.72 19.62 -13.49
N ASN A 114 28.50 20.56 -14.42
CA ASN A 114 28.33 21.98 -14.12
C ASN A 114 26.86 22.39 -13.99
N ARG A 115 25.92 21.45 -14.22
CA ARG A 115 24.50 21.74 -14.08
C ARG A 115 24.16 21.96 -12.61
N VAL A 116 23.67 23.16 -12.31
CA VAL A 116 23.12 23.53 -11.00
C VAL A 116 21.63 23.22 -10.98
N TYR A 117 21.12 22.79 -9.83
CA TYR A 117 19.71 22.50 -9.61
C TYR A 117 19.17 23.37 -8.48
N ASP A 118 18.18 24.22 -8.77
CA ASP A 118 17.50 25.01 -7.75
C ASP A 118 16.34 24.21 -7.13
N VAL A 119 16.39 24.01 -5.82
CA VAL A 119 15.35 23.29 -5.07
C VAL A 119 14.01 24.01 -5.07
N ASN A 120 14.00 25.31 -5.38
CA ASN A 120 12.80 26.15 -5.48
C ASN A 120 12.23 26.18 -6.91
N HIS A 121 12.84 25.47 -7.86
CA HIS A 121 12.39 25.40 -9.25
C HIS A 121 11.86 24.01 -9.61
N GLN A 122 10.58 23.92 -9.96
CA GLN A 122 9.89 22.65 -10.21
C GLN A 122 10.56 21.81 -11.32
N GLN A 123 11.01 22.44 -12.41
CA GLN A 123 11.60 21.72 -13.53
C GLN A 123 13.00 21.20 -13.17
N ASP A 124 13.73 21.90 -12.31
CA ASP A 124 15.03 21.45 -11.81
C ASP A 124 14.88 20.22 -10.93
N LEU A 125 13.88 20.18 -10.04
CA LEU A 125 13.60 18.97 -9.24
C LEU A 125 13.27 17.75 -10.12
N VAL A 126 12.48 17.93 -11.18
CA VAL A 126 12.11 16.84 -12.11
C VAL A 126 13.32 16.35 -12.90
N ASP A 127 14.15 17.27 -13.38
CA ASP A 127 15.35 16.91 -14.13
C ASP A 127 16.45 16.33 -13.23
N ALA A 128 16.58 16.82 -12.00
CA ALA A 128 17.46 16.25 -10.97
C ALA A 128 17.04 14.82 -10.65
N TRP A 129 15.75 14.57 -10.43
CA TRP A 129 15.24 13.22 -10.18
C TRP A 129 15.52 12.28 -11.36
N ARG A 130 15.31 12.74 -12.61
CA ARG A 130 15.59 11.93 -13.81
C ARG A 130 17.09 11.61 -13.92
N GLU A 131 17.95 12.60 -13.72
CA GLU A 131 19.40 12.41 -13.76
C GLU A 131 19.89 11.52 -12.62
N PHE A 132 19.37 11.71 -11.42
CA PHE A 132 19.66 10.89 -10.24
C PHE A 132 19.35 9.42 -10.53
N MET A 133 18.13 9.11 -10.99
CA MET A 133 17.74 7.73 -11.33
C MET A 133 18.60 7.15 -12.45
N ARG A 134 18.94 7.96 -13.47
CA ARG A 134 19.81 7.54 -14.56
C ARG A 134 21.21 7.18 -14.08
N GLN A 135 21.78 7.96 -13.16
CA GLN A 135 23.08 7.71 -12.54
C GLN A 135 23.07 6.54 -11.56
N VAL A 136 21.93 6.27 -10.90
CA VAL A 136 21.73 5.05 -10.11
C VAL A 136 21.74 3.80 -11.01
N VAL A 137 21.06 3.87 -12.16
CA VAL A 137 20.90 2.72 -13.08
C VAL A 137 22.15 2.47 -13.92
N TYR A 138 22.75 3.51 -14.50
CA TYR A 138 23.83 3.41 -15.49
C TYR A 138 25.19 3.89 -14.99
N GLY A 139 25.23 4.67 -13.89
CA GLY A 139 26.45 5.26 -13.36
C GLY A 139 26.94 4.62 -12.06
N ASP A 140 27.69 5.41 -11.30
CA ASP A 140 28.35 5.06 -10.03
C ASP A 140 27.72 5.78 -8.81
N LEU A 141 26.53 6.38 -8.97
CA LEU A 141 25.97 7.27 -7.95
C LEU A 141 25.68 6.54 -6.64
N LEU A 142 25.31 5.25 -6.69
CA LEU A 142 25.13 4.45 -5.47
C LEU A 142 26.41 4.38 -4.63
N ASP A 143 27.56 4.15 -5.26
CA ASP A 143 28.87 4.13 -4.57
C ASP A 143 29.16 5.49 -3.93
N ARG A 144 28.99 6.57 -4.69
CA ARG A 144 29.21 7.94 -4.20
C ARG A 144 28.26 8.33 -3.07
N LEU A 145 27.00 7.88 -3.12
CA LEU A 145 26.03 8.13 -2.05
C LEU A 145 26.44 7.45 -0.75
N PHE A 146 26.84 6.18 -0.81
CA PHE A 146 27.30 5.44 0.37
C PHE A 146 28.61 5.99 0.93
N GLU A 147 29.56 6.34 0.06
CA GLU A 147 30.81 6.99 0.47
C GLU A 147 30.55 8.33 1.15
N LYS A 148 29.68 9.16 0.56
CA LYS A 148 29.38 10.48 1.11
C LYS A 148 28.60 10.40 2.42
N ALA A 149 27.63 9.48 2.53
CA ALA A 149 26.92 9.22 3.77
C ALA A 149 27.88 8.76 4.88
N ALA A 150 28.89 7.96 4.58
CA ALA A 150 29.92 7.58 5.57
C ALA A 150 30.74 8.79 6.09
N GLN A 151 30.85 9.87 5.31
CA GLN A 151 31.60 11.07 5.67
C GLN A 151 30.77 12.06 6.50
N SER A 152 29.48 12.24 6.20
CA SER A 152 28.62 13.24 6.84
C SER A 152 27.16 12.78 6.93
N ASP A 153 26.48 13.22 7.99
CA ASP A 153 25.04 13.12 8.20
C ASP A 153 24.28 14.39 7.73
N ASP A 154 24.97 15.36 7.14
CA ASP A 154 24.36 16.58 6.62
C ASP A 154 23.98 16.41 5.14
N LEU A 155 22.69 16.53 4.84
CA LEU A 155 22.18 16.53 3.46
C LEU A 155 22.85 17.62 2.61
N GLN A 156 23.14 18.79 3.21
CA GLN A 156 23.75 19.92 2.51
C GLN A 156 25.22 19.67 2.13
N ALA A 157 25.84 18.60 2.65
CA ALA A 157 27.18 18.20 2.25
C ALA A 157 27.19 17.49 0.88
N HIS A 158 26.06 17.00 0.40
CA HIS A 158 25.94 16.37 -0.92
C HIS A 158 25.96 17.42 -2.05
N ASN A 159 26.06 16.96 -3.31
CA ASN A 159 25.95 17.86 -4.46
C ASN A 159 24.49 18.26 -4.74
N ASP A 160 24.31 19.34 -5.50
CA ASP A 160 22.99 19.90 -5.83
C ASP A 160 22.05 18.88 -6.47
N LEU A 161 22.58 17.95 -7.29
CA LEU A 161 21.80 16.86 -7.89
C LEU A 161 21.10 16.01 -6.81
N VAL A 162 21.84 15.58 -5.78
CA VAL A 162 21.30 14.74 -4.70
C VAL A 162 20.36 15.55 -3.82
N ILE A 163 20.68 16.80 -3.51
CA ILE A 163 19.82 17.68 -2.70
C ILE A 163 18.47 17.91 -3.41
N ALA A 164 18.49 18.25 -4.70
CA ALA A 164 17.27 18.44 -5.50
C ALA A 164 16.48 17.14 -5.68
N ALA A 165 17.16 16.00 -5.91
CA ALA A 165 16.48 14.70 -5.96
C ALA A 165 15.84 14.34 -4.60
N HIS A 166 16.49 14.67 -3.48
CA HIS A 166 15.94 14.49 -2.15
C HIS A 166 14.67 15.33 -1.94
N GLN A 167 14.69 16.61 -2.32
CA GLN A 167 13.51 17.46 -2.24
C GLN A 167 12.35 16.93 -3.10
N HIS A 168 12.65 16.38 -4.29
CA HIS A 168 11.64 15.70 -5.11
C HIS A 168 11.01 14.51 -4.37
N ILE A 169 11.81 13.67 -3.69
CA ILE A 169 11.32 12.55 -2.88
C ILE A 169 10.43 13.06 -1.74
N VAL A 170 10.90 14.05 -0.97
CA VAL A 170 10.19 14.62 0.18
C VAL A 170 8.80 15.12 -0.22
N VAL A 171 8.69 15.90 -1.30
CA VAL A 171 7.39 16.42 -1.75
C VAL A 171 6.43 15.31 -2.17
N ASN A 172 6.91 14.28 -2.88
CA ASN A 172 6.06 13.15 -3.30
C ASN A 172 5.63 12.27 -2.11
N LEU A 173 6.54 11.99 -1.16
CA LEU A 173 6.19 11.22 0.03
C LEU A 173 5.22 12.01 0.94
N ALA A 174 5.42 13.32 1.10
CA ALA A 174 4.52 14.18 1.86
C ALA A 174 3.12 14.21 1.23
N SER A 175 3.07 14.27 -0.10
CA SER A 175 1.83 14.18 -0.88
C SER A 175 1.10 12.87 -0.68
N LEU A 176 1.83 11.75 -0.68
CA LEU A 176 1.29 10.43 -0.38
C LEU A 176 0.76 10.37 1.06
N ALA A 177 1.54 10.81 2.04
CA ALA A 177 1.14 10.79 3.46
C ALA A 177 -0.11 11.65 3.73
N HIS A 178 -0.14 12.86 3.17
CA HIS A 178 -1.33 13.74 3.21
C HIS A 178 -2.54 13.05 2.60
N TYR A 179 -2.37 12.45 1.43
CA TYR A 179 -3.49 11.78 0.76
C TYR A 179 -3.98 10.57 1.58
N VAL A 180 -3.08 9.70 2.05
CA VAL A 180 -3.43 8.52 2.87
C VAL A 180 -4.18 8.93 4.14
N LEU A 181 -3.67 9.88 4.90
CA LEU A 181 -4.15 10.17 6.26
C LEU A 181 -5.26 11.24 6.31
N VAL A 182 -5.30 12.16 5.35
CA VAL A 182 -6.21 13.32 5.36
C VAL A 182 -7.26 13.22 4.27
N THR A 183 -6.85 12.91 3.04
CA THR A 183 -7.75 12.99 1.88
C THR A 183 -8.50 11.69 1.62
N SER A 184 -7.90 10.53 1.90
CA SER A 184 -8.51 9.24 1.58
C SER A 184 -9.78 8.98 2.40
N PRO A 185 -10.75 8.22 1.89
CA PRO A 185 -12.04 8.04 2.56
C PRO A 185 -11.95 7.47 3.99
N LYS A 186 -10.88 6.74 4.31
CA LYS A 186 -10.63 6.14 5.64
C LYS A 186 -9.42 6.69 6.36
N GLY A 187 -8.86 7.81 5.90
CA GLY A 187 -7.61 8.38 6.43
C GLY A 187 -7.67 8.66 7.93
N GLN A 188 -8.74 9.27 8.44
CA GLN A 188 -8.88 9.58 9.87
C GLN A 188 -9.15 8.34 10.75
N THR A 189 -9.78 7.30 10.18
CA THR A 189 -9.90 6.00 10.87
C THR A 189 -8.53 5.33 10.96
N LEU A 190 -7.76 5.32 9.87
CA LEU A 190 -6.39 4.81 9.84
C LEU A 190 -5.48 5.59 10.82
N LEU A 191 -5.60 6.91 10.85
CA LEU A 191 -4.89 7.76 11.81
C LEU A 191 -5.22 7.39 13.26
N SER A 192 -6.49 7.11 13.56
CA SER A 192 -6.91 6.68 14.90
C SER A 192 -6.35 5.31 15.25
N LEU A 193 -6.27 4.39 14.27
CA LEU A 193 -5.64 3.08 14.44
C LEU A 193 -4.15 3.23 14.76
N VAL A 194 -3.42 4.05 13.99
CA VAL A 194 -2.01 4.35 14.24
C VAL A 194 -1.82 4.98 15.61
N GLU A 195 -2.66 5.94 16.00
CA GLU A 195 -2.59 6.59 17.32
C GLU A 195 -2.82 5.61 18.46
N ARG A 196 -3.84 4.74 18.36
CA ARG A 196 -4.16 3.73 19.38
C ARG A 196 -3.02 2.71 19.52
N THR A 197 -2.49 2.21 18.40
CA THR A 197 -1.35 1.28 18.38
C THR A 197 -0.09 1.92 18.96
N ASN A 198 0.25 3.14 18.52
CA ASN A 198 1.45 3.85 18.96
C ASN A 198 1.49 4.05 20.48
N LYS A 199 0.34 4.33 21.10
CA LYS A 199 0.21 4.51 22.57
C LYS A 199 0.50 3.24 23.38
N LEU A 200 0.37 2.07 22.77
CA LEU A 200 0.58 0.78 23.44
C LEU A 200 2.04 0.29 23.32
N ILE A 201 2.85 0.89 22.46
CA ILE A 201 4.26 0.51 22.29
C ILE A 201 5.05 0.96 23.54
N PRO A 202 5.80 0.05 24.21
CA PRO A 202 6.56 0.40 25.40
C PRO A 202 7.92 1.00 25.02
N TYR A 203 7.92 2.18 24.38
CA TYR A 203 9.14 2.80 23.84
C TYR A 203 10.29 2.89 24.85
N ARG A 204 10.00 3.11 26.13
CA ARG A 204 11.03 3.13 27.18
C ARG A 204 11.72 1.77 27.36
N ILE A 205 10.95 0.69 27.39
CA ILE A 205 11.48 -0.68 27.56
C ILE A 205 12.22 -1.10 26.29
N VAL A 206 11.64 -0.85 25.11
CA VAL A 206 12.29 -1.10 23.81
C VAL A 206 13.66 -0.41 23.77
N ARG A 207 13.71 0.89 24.08
CA ARG A 207 14.97 1.65 24.10
C ARG A 207 15.97 1.14 25.13
N GLN A 208 15.53 0.71 26.30
CA GLN A 208 16.41 0.15 27.32
C GLN A 208 17.02 -1.17 26.87
N THR A 209 16.24 -2.04 26.23
CA THR A 209 16.72 -3.29 25.66
C THR A 209 17.73 -3.04 24.53
N LEU A 210 17.47 -2.06 23.66
CA LEU A 210 18.38 -1.69 22.57
C LEU A 210 19.71 -1.07 23.03
N LYS A 211 19.79 -0.59 24.29
CA LYS A 211 21.05 -0.07 24.86
C LYS A 211 21.98 -1.17 25.39
N VAL A 212 21.55 -2.44 25.36
CA VAL A 212 22.37 -3.56 25.83
C VAL A 212 23.55 -3.76 24.88
N GLY A 213 24.77 -3.47 25.34
CA GLY A 213 25.95 -3.44 24.47
C GLY A 213 26.34 -4.77 23.80
N ASN A 214 25.90 -5.92 24.32
CA ASN A 214 26.10 -7.20 23.64
C ASN A 214 24.92 -7.48 22.70
N ALA A 215 25.19 -7.60 21.39
CA ALA A 215 24.16 -7.79 20.38
C ALA A 215 23.35 -9.09 20.57
N ALA A 216 23.96 -10.20 21.01
CA ALA A 216 23.22 -11.45 21.27
C ALA A 216 22.19 -11.27 22.39
N THR A 217 22.62 -10.63 23.49
CA THR A 217 21.76 -10.34 24.63
C THR A 217 20.68 -9.33 24.26
N MET A 218 21.01 -8.32 23.46
CA MET A 218 20.06 -7.33 22.94
C MET A 218 18.98 -8.02 22.09
N ILE A 219 19.36 -8.80 21.08
CA ILE A 219 18.42 -9.50 20.18
C ILE A 219 17.57 -10.47 20.98
N SER A 220 18.17 -11.29 21.85
CA SER A 220 17.44 -12.19 22.75
C SER A 220 16.45 -11.44 23.66
N GLY A 221 16.87 -10.27 24.17
CA GLY A 221 16.02 -9.40 24.97
C GLY A 221 14.85 -8.83 24.17
N MET A 222 15.09 -8.41 22.93
CA MET A 222 14.06 -7.87 22.04
C MET A 222 13.07 -8.93 21.58
N THR A 223 13.58 -10.10 21.17
CA THR A 223 12.76 -11.26 20.83
C THR A 223 11.89 -11.68 22.01
N ARG A 224 12.43 -11.68 23.24
CA ARG A 224 11.64 -11.92 24.45
C ARG A 224 10.63 -10.80 24.71
N LEU A 225 10.99 -9.54 24.53
CA LEU A 225 10.04 -8.43 24.74
C LEU A 225 8.83 -8.54 23.81
N VAL A 226 9.03 -8.92 22.55
CA VAL A 226 7.97 -9.02 21.55
C VAL A 226 7.20 -10.34 21.66
N LEU A 227 7.90 -11.48 21.84
CA LEU A 227 7.32 -12.82 21.73
C LEU A 227 7.07 -13.52 23.06
N ALA A 228 7.56 -13.01 24.19
CA ALA A 228 7.22 -13.60 25.49
C ALA A 228 5.75 -13.36 25.78
N LYS A 229 5.11 -14.42 26.29
CA LYS A 229 3.72 -14.36 26.72
C LYS A 229 3.58 -13.32 27.83
N VAL A 230 2.68 -12.38 27.64
CA VAL A 230 2.47 -11.32 28.62
C VAL A 230 1.61 -11.88 29.75
N SER A 231 2.08 -11.75 31.00
CA SER A 231 1.28 -12.16 32.15
C SER A 231 0.13 -11.18 32.40
N ILE A 232 -0.98 -11.66 32.99
CA ILE A 232 -2.11 -10.80 33.39
C ILE A 232 -1.62 -9.68 34.32
N GLY A 233 -0.72 -9.96 35.26
CA GLY A 233 -0.16 -8.94 36.16
C GLY A 233 0.66 -7.86 35.45
N THR A 234 1.41 -8.23 34.40
CA THR A 234 2.12 -7.27 33.55
C THR A 234 1.12 -6.39 32.78
N LEU A 235 0.03 -6.98 32.29
CA LEU A 235 -1.04 -6.27 31.58
C LEU A 235 -1.83 -5.32 32.47
N THR A 236 -2.12 -5.70 33.71
CA THR A 236 -2.80 -4.83 34.68
C THR A 236 -1.98 -3.59 34.99
N ASN A 237 -0.66 -3.74 35.21
CA ASN A 237 0.22 -2.61 35.52
C ASN A 237 0.52 -1.72 34.31
N TRP A 238 0.54 -2.29 33.11
CA TRP A 238 0.89 -1.57 31.88
C TRP A 238 -0.32 -0.91 31.21
N ILE A 239 -1.45 -1.62 31.10
CA ILE A 239 -2.63 -1.22 30.31
C ILE A 239 -3.88 -1.02 31.20
N GLY A 240 -3.81 -1.34 32.49
CA GLY A 240 -4.95 -1.19 33.42
C GLY A 240 -6.02 -2.28 33.26
N TRP A 241 -5.72 -3.38 32.56
CA TRP A 241 -6.65 -4.50 32.39
C TRP A 241 -6.66 -5.42 33.60
N SER A 242 -7.81 -5.56 34.25
CA SER A 242 -8.04 -6.50 35.36
C SER A 242 -8.76 -7.79 34.96
N SER A 243 -9.21 -7.93 33.71
CA SER A 243 -9.83 -9.16 33.18
C SER A 243 -9.79 -9.24 31.63
N GLY A 244 -9.60 -10.45 31.09
CA GLY A 244 -9.92 -10.77 29.69
C GLY A 244 -8.77 -10.83 28.67
N ALA A 245 -7.50 -10.78 29.10
CA ALA A 245 -6.41 -11.23 28.24
C ALA A 245 -6.28 -12.76 28.35
N ASP A 246 -6.43 -13.47 27.23
CA ASP A 246 -6.20 -14.92 27.22
C ASP A 246 -4.75 -15.22 27.62
N GLU A 247 -4.58 -16.12 28.60
CA GLU A 247 -3.27 -16.59 29.07
C GLU A 247 -2.52 -17.27 27.91
N GLY A 248 -1.71 -16.50 27.17
CA GLY A 248 -1.08 -17.06 25.98
C GLY A 248 -0.51 -16.08 24.97
N MET A 249 -1.04 -14.85 24.89
CA MET A 249 -0.64 -13.90 23.85
C MET A 249 0.71 -13.25 24.15
N ASN A 250 1.51 -13.05 23.10
CA ASN A 250 2.70 -12.22 23.17
C ASN A 250 2.37 -10.72 23.11
N LEU A 251 3.37 -9.85 23.20
CA LEU A 251 3.15 -8.39 23.20
C LEU A 251 2.48 -7.90 21.91
N LEU A 252 2.97 -8.32 20.75
CA LEU A 252 2.40 -7.90 19.46
C LEU A 252 0.92 -8.31 19.35
N GLN A 253 0.62 -9.57 19.67
CA GLN A 253 -0.74 -10.10 19.67
C GLN A 253 -1.63 -9.38 20.67
N THR A 254 -1.09 -9.02 21.83
CA THR A 254 -1.80 -8.23 22.85
C THR A 254 -2.18 -6.87 22.30
N ILE A 255 -1.25 -6.15 21.66
CA ILE A 255 -1.52 -4.83 21.06
C ILE A 255 -2.62 -4.96 19.99
N ILE A 256 -2.51 -5.93 19.08
CA ILE A 256 -3.50 -6.19 18.03
C ILE A 256 -4.88 -6.49 18.67
N TYR A 257 -4.93 -7.42 19.62
CA TYR A 257 -6.14 -7.81 20.32
C TYR A 257 -6.79 -6.62 21.03
N THR A 258 -6.02 -5.82 21.77
CA THR A 258 -6.50 -4.64 22.50
C THR A 258 -7.15 -3.63 21.56
N VAL A 259 -6.44 -3.26 20.49
CA VAL A 259 -6.92 -2.25 19.55
C VAL A 259 -8.19 -2.73 18.84
N LEU A 260 -8.21 -3.97 18.34
CA LEU A 260 -9.39 -4.52 17.66
C LEU A 260 -10.57 -4.70 18.63
N SER A 261 -10.33 -5.10 19.87
CA SER A 261 -11.37 -5.23 20.90
C SER A 261 -12.01 -3.89 21.28
N TRP A 262 -11.23 -2.81 21.31
CA TRP A 262 -11.79 -1.46 21.50
C TRP A 262 -12.71 -1.06 20.35
N GLU A 263 -12.32 -1.36 19.11
CA GLU A 263 -13.16 -1.07 17.95
C GLU A 263 -14.43 -1.92 17.93
N ILE A 264 -14.37 -3.19 18.31
CA ILE A 264 -15.54 -4.07 18.45
C ILE A 264 -16.53 -3.44 19.44
N LYS A 265 -16.09 -3.05 20.64
CA LYS A 265 -16.96 -2.43 21.65
C LYS A 265 -17.61 -1.13 21.17
N GLU A 266 -16.89 -0.32 20.42
CA GLU A 266 -17.39 0.92 19.83
C GLU A 266 -18.50 0.63 18.79
N LEU A 267 -18.29 -0.39 17.96
CA LEU A 267 -19.27 -0.86 16.97
C LEU A 267 -20.50 -1.52 17.62
N GLU A 268 -20.32 -2.37 18.64
CA GLU A 268 -21.41 -2.97 19.42
C GLU A 268 -22.29 -1.91 20.11
N SER A 269 -21.68 -0.83 20.59
CA SER A 269 -22.40 0.32 21.12
C SER A 269 -23.29 0.97 20.06
N ARG A 270 -22.80 1.08 18.81
CA ARG A 270 -23.60 1.56 17.67
C ARG A 270 -24.74 0.62 17.31
N VAL A 271 -24.49 -0.69 17.27
CA VAL A 271 -25.56 -1.69 17.09
C VAL A 271 -26.65 -1.49 18.12
N SER A 272 -26.27 -1.37 19.40
CA SER A 272 -27.22 -1.18 20.51
C SER A 272 -28.03 0.12 20.39
N LYS A 273 -27.46 1.19 19.82
CA LYS A 273 -28.18 2.45 19.55
C LYS A 273 -29.14 2.30 18.36
N LEU A 274 -28.70 1.62 17.30
CA LEU A 274 -29.50 1.35 16.10
C LEU A 274 -30.72 0.49 16.44
N GLU A 275 -30.54 -0.57 17.22
CA GLU A 275 -31.62 -1.48 17.62
C GLU A 275 -32.69 -0.81 18.50
N LYS A 276 -32.35 0.29 19.17
CA LYS A 276 -33.29 1.11 19.98
C LYS A 276 -33.95 2.23 19.19
N SER A 277 -33.60 2.41 17.91
CA SER A 277 -34.20 3.45 17.07
C SER A 277 -35.67 3.15 16.76
N LYS A 278 -36.46 4.21 16.54
CA LYS A 278 -37.91 4.10 16.29
C LYS A 278 -38.22 3.32 15.02
N ASP A 279 -37.38 3.48 13.99
CA ASP A 279 -37.52 2.85 12.68
C ASP A 279 -36.73 1.54 12.55
N CYS A 280 -36.32 0.97 13.70
CA CYS A 280 -35.56 -0.27 13.75
C CYS A 280 -36.30 -1.40 12.99
N PRO A 281 -35.63 -2.07 12.05
CA PRO A 281 -36.19 -3.21 11.34
C PRO A 281 -36.60 -4.35 12.29
N SER A 282 -37.58 -5.16 11.87
CA SER A 282 -38.01 -6.33 12.62
C SER A 282 -36.86 -7.29 12.97
N LYS A 283 -37.01 -8.06 14.06
CA LYS A 283 -36.03 -9.08 14.46
C LYS A 283 -35.76 -10.12 13.37
N GLN A 284 -36.74 -10.40 12.50
CA GLN A 284 -36.56 -11.32 11.37
C GLN A 284 -35.62 -10.73 10.32
N HIS A 285 -35.70 -9.42 10.04
CA HIS A 285 -34.75 -8.75 9.15
C HIS A 285 -33.34 -8.78 9.72
N LEU A 286 -33.18 -8.43 11.01
CA LEU A 286 -31.87 -8.43 11.66
C LEU A 286 -31.26 -9.84 11.68
N ALA A 287 -32.07 -10.87 11.95
CA ALA A 287 -31.64 -12.26 11.91
C ALA A 287 -31.20 -12.72 10.51
N ALA A 288 -31.89 -12.29 9.45
CA ALA A 288 -31.48 -12.57 8.07
C ALA A 288 -30.12 -11.94 7.74
N ILE A 289 -29.87 -10.70 8.17
CA ILE A 289 -28.56 -10.06 8.02
C ILE A 289 -27.46 -10.82 8.78
N LEU A 290 -27.71 -11.20 10.03
CA LEU A 290 -26.76 -11.98 10.82
C LEU A 290 -26.50 -13.39 10.27
N ALA A 291 -27.47 -13.98 9.56
CA ALA A 291 -27.27 -15.25 8.86
C ALA A 291 -26.34 -15.05 7.66
N TYR A 292 -26.54 -13.98 6.88
CA TYR A 292 -25.68 -13.65 5.73
C TYR A 292 -24.21 -13.46 6.12
N THR A 293 -23.91 -12.84 7.26
CA THR A 293 -22.52 -12.61 7.69
C THR A 293 -21.74 -13.89 7.96
N LYS A 294 -22.43 -15.02 8.15
CA LYS A 294 -21.86 -16.35 8.43
C LYS A 294 -21.72 -17.23 7.20
N LEU A 295 -22.19 -16.78 6.03
CA LEU A 295 -22.09 -17.51 4.77
C LEU A 295 -20.64 -17.61 4.26
N THR A 296 -20.39 -18.59 3.40
CA THR A 296 -19.09 -18.70 2.72
C THR A 296 -18.91 -17.57 1.71
N ARG A 297 -17.68 -17.37 1.24
CA ARG A 297 -17.39 -16.35 0.22
C ARG A 297 -18.18 -16.58 -1.07
N LEU A 298 -18.28 -17.84 -1.50
CA LEU A 298 -18.98 -18.22 -2.72
C LEU A 298 -20.48 -17.93 -2.57
N ASP A 299 -21.08 -18.35 -1.47
CA ASP A 299 -22.50 -18.07 -1.20
C ASP A 299 -22.75 -16.56 -1.16
N GLN A 300 -21.88 -15.77 -0.51
CA GLN A 300 -22.02 -14.31 -0.49
C GLN A 300 -21.92 -13.69 -1.88
N GLU A 301 -21.10 -14.24 -2.76
CA GLU A 301 -20.97 -13.78 -4.15
C GLU A 301 -22.25 -14.02 -4.95
N ASP A 302 -22.95 -15.13 -4.74
CA ASP A 302 -24.23 -15.39 -5.40
C ASP A 302 -25.26 -14.30 -5.08
N TYR A 303 -25.30 -13.84 -3.82
CA TYR A 303 -26.17 -12.71 -3.42
C TYR A 303 -25.75 -11.40 -4.10
N ARG A 304 -24.45 -11.16 -4.30
CA ARG A 304 -23.96 -9.98 -5.02
C ARG A 304 -24.33 -10.04 -6.50
N VAL A 305 -24.16 -11.18 -7.15
CA VAL A 305 -24.57 -11.40 -8.54
C VAL A 305 -26.06 -11.14 -8.71
N ILE A 306 -26.89 -11.69 -7.82
CA ILE A 306 -28.35 -11.47 -7.83
C ILE A 306 -28.68 -9.99 -7.61
N SER A 307 -28.04 -9.33 -6.63
CA SER A 307 -28.22 -7.91 -6.34
C SER A 307 -27.90 -7.04 -7.55
N LYS A 308 -26.77 -7.30 -8.22
CA LYS A 308 -26.34 -6.57 -9.43
C LYS A 308 -27.30 -6.81 -10.59
N ALA A 309 -27.65 -8.07 -10.87
CA ALA A 309 -28.52 -8.44 -11.98
C ALA A 309 -29.95 -7.94 -11.81
N SER A 310 -30.47 -7.92 -10.58
CA SER A 310 -31.85 -7.56 -10.27
C SER A 310 -32.04 -6.07 -9.97
N SER A 311 -30.97 -5.26 -9.99
CA SER A 311 -31.02 -3.84 -9.59
C SER A 311 -31.63 -3.64 -8.20
N THR A 312 -31.26 -4.50 -7.25
CA THR A 312 -31.69 -4.42 -5.85
C THR A 312 -30.47 -4.24 -4.95
N SER A 313 -30.65 -3.60 -3.81
CA SER A 313 -29.57 -3.55 -2.81
C SER A 313 -29.20 -4.95 -2.30
N ILE A 314 -27.97 -5.10 -1.80
CA ILE A 314 -27.49 -6.34 -1.17
C ILE A 314 -28.40 -6.76 -0.01
N VAL A 315 -28.87 -5.82 0.81
CA VAL A 315 -29.82 -6.07 1.90
C VAL A 315 -31.15 -6.60 1.39
N HIS A 316 -31.68 -6.02 0.31
CA HIS A 316 -32.93 -6.49 -0.29
C HIS A 316 -32.77 -7.93 -0.81
N SER A 317 -31.64 -8.23 -1.46
CA SER A 317 -31.32 -9.59 -1.91
C SER A 317 -31.20 -10.56 -0.73
N ILE A 318 -30.52 -10.15 0.36
CA ILE A 318 -30.40 -10.95 1.58
C ILE A 318 -31.77 -11.32 2.15
N ILE A 319 -32.66 -10.34 2.26
CA ILE A 319 -33.99 -10.53 2.85
C ILE A 319 -34.89 -11.36 1.93
N SER A 320 -34.86 -11.10 0.63
CA SER A 320 -35.69 -11.83 -0.34
C SER A 320 -35.32 -13.31 -0.44
N LEU A 321 -34.05 -13.64 -0.22
CA LEU A 321 -33.54 -15.01 -0.27
C LEU A 321 -33.47 -15.68 1.12
N ALA A 322 -33.86 -14.97 2.19
CA ALA A 322 -33.78 -15.50 3.55
C ALA A 322 -34.84 -16.61 3.74
N PRO A 323 -34.48 -17.77 4.32
CA PRO A 323 -35.42 -18.87 4.54
C PRO A 323 -36.64 -18.49 5.38
N SER A 324 -36.48 -17.53 6.30
CA SER A 324 -37.56 -17.02 7.14
C SER A 324 -38.59 -16.16 6.40
N SER A 325 -38.35 -15.85 5.12
CA SER A 325 -39.21 -15.01 4.26
C SER A 325 -39.74 -13.75 4.96
N PRO A 326 -38.85 -12.87 5.47
CA PRO A 326 -39.28 -11.60 6.07
C PRO A 326 -39.98 -10.73 5.02
N SER A 327 -40.75 -9.73 5.48
CA SER A 327 -41.33 -8.74 4.56
C SER A 327 -40.25 -8.05 3.74
N THR A 328 -40.45 -7.97 2.42
CA THR A 328 -39.58 -7.23 1.50
C THR A 328 -40.02 -5.78 1.30
N GLU A 329 -41.08 -5.36 2.01
CA GLU A 329 -41.53 -3.97 2.05
C GLU A 329 -40.75 -3.19 3.10
N PHE A 330 -39.97 -2.21 2.65
CA PHE A 330 -39.15 -1.37 3.50
C PHE A 330 -39.64 0.08 3.48
N THR A 331 -39.62 0.74 4.64
CA THR A 331 -39.52 2.20 4.64
C THR A 331 -38.11 2.61 4.19
N ALA A 332 -37.97 3.79 3.60
CA ALA A 332 -36.65 4.27 3.15
C ALA A 332 -35.64 4.33 4.32
N GLU A 333 -36.06 4.78 5.50
CA GLU A 333 -35.19 4.81 6.68
C GLU A 333 -34.91 3.41 7.23
N GLY A 334 -35.90 2.52 7.26
CA GLY A 334 -35.70 1.13 7.69
C GLY A 334 -34.71 0.37 6.80
N HIS A 335 -34.77 0.58 5.48
CA HIS A 335 -33.80 0.02 4.53
C HIS A 335 -32.38 0.56 4.76
N LYS A 336 -32.24 1.87 4.96
CA LYS A 336 -30.97 2.51 5.29
C LYS A 336 -30.38 1.99 6.61
N LEU A 337 -31.20 1.78 7.63
CA LEU A 337 -30.79 1.18 8.90
C LEU A 337 -30.31 -0.27 8.72
N LEU A 338 -30.93 -1.06 7.82
CA LEU A 338 -30.45 -2.40 7.49
C LEU A 338 -29.09 -2.39 6.77
N LEU A 339 -28.86 -1.45 5.84
CA LEU A 339 -27.56 -1.26 5.20
C LEU A 339 -26.48 -0.90 6.22
N GLU A 340 -26.80 0.01 7.14
CA GLU A 340 -25.89 0.37 8.23
C GLU A 340 -25.65 -0.82 9.18
N TYR A 341 -26.69 -1.55 9.56
CA TYR A 341 -26.60 -2.72 10.42
C TYR A 341 -25.70 -3.81 9.80
N LEU A 342 -25.90 -4.14 8.52
CA LEU A 342 -25.03 -5.07 7.79
C LEU A 342 -23.58 -4.60 7.81
N SER A 343 -23.33 -3.33 7.51
CA SER A 343 -21.98 -2.76 7.48
C SER A 343 -21.27 -2.83 8.84
N ILE A 344 -21.99 -2.57 9.94
CA ILE A 344 -21.47 -2.66 11.30
C ILE A 344 -21.21 -4.12 11.67
N GLN A 345 -22.14 -5.03 11.39
CA GLN A 345 -22.00 -6.45 11.72
C GLN A 345 -20.82 -7.10 10.97
N LEU A 346 -20.66 -6.80 9.68
CA LEU A 346 -19.48 -7.22 8.90
C LEU A 346 -18.19 -6.64 9.50
N SER A 347 -18.23 -5.39 9.98
CA SER A 347 -17.07 -4.74 10.61
C SER A 347 -16.69 -5.36 11.94
N ILE A 348 -17.65 -5.78 12.76
CA ILE A 348 -17.41 -6.54 14.00
C ILE A 348 -16.81 -7.91 13.65
N ARG A 349 -17.50 -8.66 12.78
CA ARG A 349 -17.09 -10.00 12.35
C ARG A 349 -15.66 -10.02 11.78
N ASP A 350 -15.32 -9.07 10.92
CA ASP A 350 -13.97 -8.98 10.35
C ASP A 350 -12.89 -8.80 11.42
N ARG A 351 -13.16 -8.03 12.48
CA ARG A 351 -12.22 -7.81 13.59
C ARG A 351 -12.09 -9.05 14.47
N GLU A 352 -13.20 -9.72 14.73
CA GLU A 352 -13.21 -11.00 15.44
C GLU A 352 -12.38 -12.05 14.69
N HIS A 353 -12.56 -12.18 13.38
CA HIS A 353 -11.74 -13.09 12.57
C HIS A 353 -10.26 -12.68 12.51
N LEU A 354 -9.94 -11.39 12.44
CA LEU A 354 -8.56 -10.94 12.53
C LEU A 354 -7.92 -11.30 13.89
N ILE A 355 -8.67 -11.15 15.00
CA ILE A 355 -8.24 -11.61 16.32
C ILE A 355 -8.01 -13.13 16.33
N LEU A 356 -8.93 -13.90 15.74
CA LEU A 356 -8.80 -15.35 15.68
C LEU A 356 -7.54 -15.75 14.93
N VAL A 357 -7.32 -15.23 13.72
CA VAL A 357 -6.20 -15.59 12.86
C VAL A 357 -4.85 -15.10 13.42
N LEU A 358 -4.78 -13.87 13.92
CA LEU A 358 -3.51 -13.25 14.32
C LEU A 358 -3.13 -13.51 15.78
N CYS A 359 -4.12 -13.70 16.66
CA CYS A 359 -3.89 -13.75 18.11
C CYS A 359 -4.30 -15.06 18.77
N LYS A 360 -5.19 -15.86 18.16
CA LYS A 360 -5.74 -17.08 18.78
C LYS A 360 -5.57 -18.36 17.93
N SER A 361 -4.81 -18.30 16.85
CA SER A 361 -4.54 -19.47 16.00
C SER A 361 -3.77 -20.54 16.76
N ASN A 362 -4.13 -21.81 16.51
CA ASN A 362 -3.42 -22.98 17.02
C ASN A 362 -3.15 -23.95 15.85
N PRO A 363 -1.88 -24.14 15.42
CA PRO A 363 -0.66 -23.56 16.01
C PRO A 363 -0.56 -22.03 15.82
N ASP A 364 0.21 -21.36 16.69
CA ASP A 364 0.49 -19.92 16.57
C ASP A 364 1.52 -19.66 15.47
N VAL A 365 1.01 -19.57 14.24
CA VAL A 365 1.82 -19.37 13.03
C VAL A 365 2.48 -17.99 13.00
N LEU A 366 1.80 -16.94 13.50
CA LEU A 366 2.35 -15.58 13.47
C LEU A 366 3.58 -15.45 14.36
N THR A 367 3.51 -15.94 15.61
CA THR A 367 4.66 -15.94 16.52
C THR A 367 5.82 -16.75 15.95
N ALA A 368 5.53 -17.89 15.32
CA ALA A 368 6.55 -18.70 14.67
C ALA A 368 7.21 -17.96 13.49
N ALA A 369 6.41 -17.32 12.62
CA ALA A 369 6.92 -16.57 11.48
C ALA A 369 7.83 -15.41 11.92
N ILE A 370 7.43 -14.65 12.96
CA ILE A 370 8.25 -13.55 13.49
C ILE A 370 9.56 -14.08 14.09
N ARG A 371 9.52 -15.21 14.80
CA ARG A 371 10.73 -15.84 15.35
C ARG A 371 11.70 -16.23 14.24
N ASP A 372 11.19 -16.85 13.19
CA ASP A 372 12.00 -17.28 12.05
C ASP A 372 12.62 -16.05 11.35
N ILE A 373 11.84 -14.97 11.12
CA ILE A 373 12.35 -13.69 10.60
C ILE A 373 13.47 -13.13 11.49
N MET A 374 13.28 -13.12 12.81
CA MET A 374 14.30 -12.63 13.75
C MET A 374 15.60 -13.43 13.69
N GLN A 375 15.52 -14.75 13.45
CA GLN A 375 16.68 -15.61 13.29
C GLN A 375 17.40 -15.34 11.97
N ILE A 376 16.63 -15.19 10.88
CA ILE A 376 17.16 -14.88 9.54
C ILE A 376 17.91 -13.55 9.55
N TYR A 377 17.35 -12.54 10.20
CA TYR A 377 17.96 -11.22 10.30
C TYR A 377 19.02 -11.11 11.41
N ASP A 378 19.28 -12.14 12.22
CA ASP A 378 20.23 -12.06 13.35
C ASP A 378 21.63 -11.53 12.94
N PRO A 379 22.26 -11.99 11.84
CA PRO A 379 23.55 -11.46 11.41
C PRO A 379 23.50 -9.97 11.05
N ILE A 380 22.45 -9.55 10.32
CA ILE A 380 22.23 -8.16 9.90
C ILE A 380 21.95 -7.28 11.12
N LEU A 381 21.10 -7.74 12.04
CA LEU A 381 20.75 -7.02 13.27
C LEU A 381 21.95 -6.81 14.19
N ARG A 382 22.88 -7.79 14.26
CA ARG A 382 24.13 -7.64 15.03
C ARG A 382 25.00 -6.53 14.45
N ASP A 383 25.16 -6.52 13.14
CA ASP A 383 26.00 -5.55 12.46
C ASP A 383 25.40 -4.14 12.56
N ILE A 384 24.09 -3.99 12.34
CA ILE A 384 23.38 -2.71 12.53
C ILE A 384 23.49 -2.24 13.99
N HIS A 385 23.33 -3.12 14.98
CA HIS A 385 23.46 -2.77 16.40
C HIS A 385 24.86 -2.22 16.74
N ASN A 386 25.90 -2.77 16.13
CA ASN A 386 27.27 -2.31 16.35
C ASN A 386 27.57 -0.99 15.61
N ALA A 387 26.86 -0.74 14.50
CA ALA A 387 27.06 0.44 13.68
C ALA A 387 26.25 1.66 14.16
N VAL A 388 25.01 1.45 14.58
CA VAL A 388 24.00 2.49 14.77
C VAL A 388 23.49 2.55 16.20
N ASP A 389 23.24 3.76 16.72
CA ASP A 389 22.45 3.95 17.93
C ASP A 389 20.96 3.61 17.68
N LEU A 390 20.64 2.33 17.82
CA LEU A 390 19.26 1.84 17.69
C LEU A 390 18.32 2.47 18.73
N SER A 391 18.81 2.82 19.92
CA SER A 391 17.98 3.44 20.96
C SER A 391 17.59 4.86 20.59
N GLY A 392 18.55 5.65 20.10
CA GLY A 392 18.33 6.97 19.52
C GLY A 392 17.38 6.91 18.32
N THR A 393 17.61 5.97 17.41
CA THR A 393 16.77 5.75 16.22
C THR A 393 15.29 5.50 16.59
N ILE A 394 15.02 4.66 17.58
CA ILE A 394 13.65 4.44 18.07
C ILE A 394 13.07 5.69 18.74
N SER A 395 13.89 6.48 19.43
CA SER A 395 13.44 7.76 20.01
C SER A 395 13.05 8.77 18.94
N ASP A 396 13.77 8.80 17.82
CA ASP A 396 13.48 9.67 16.69
C ASP A 396 12.22 9.21 15.93
N PHE A 397 12.08 7.89 15.73
CA PHE A 397 10.85 7.31 15.19
C PHE A 397 9.62 7.64 16.05
N GLU A 398 9.71 7.49 17.38
CA GLU A 398 8.63 7.85 18.31
C GLU A 398 8.23 9.33 18.16
N ARG A 399 9.22 10.24 18.03
CA ARG A 399 8.97 11.67 17.83
C ARG A 399 8.28 11.95 16.48
N PHE A 400 8.78 11.35 15.41
CA PHE A 400 8.21 11.47 14.07
C PHE A 400 6.75 11.00 14.04
N VAL A 401 6.45 9.80 14.55
CA VAL A 401 5.08 9.25 14.56
C VAL A 401 4.14 10.14 15.38
N ASN A 402 4.59 10.63 16.54
CA ASN A 402 3.80 11.54 17.37
C ASN A 402 3.48 12.86 16.65
N ASP A 403 4.45 13.44 15.94
CA ASP A 403 4.23 14.68 15.19
C ASP A 403 3.43 14.47 13.91
N MET A 404 3.60 13.32 13.23
CA MET A 404 2.74 12.92 12.12
C MET A 404 1.29 12.77 12.56
N ILE A 405 1.05 12.11 13.70
CA ILE A 405 -0.31 11.97 14.26
C ILE A 405 -0.93 13.34 14.52
N LYS A 406 -0.17 14.28 15.11
CA LYS A 406 -0.66 15.65 15.36
C LYS A 406 -0.95 16.39 14.06
N THR A 407 -0.06 16.30 13.09
CA THR A 407 -0.15 17.00 11.79
C THR A 407 -1.37 16.52 10.99
N ALA A 408 -1.65 15.22 11.01
CA ALA A 408 -2.72 14.62 10.22
C ALA A 408 -4.14 14.80 10.81
N LYS A 409 -4.28 15.30 12.06
CA LYS A 409 -5.60 15.45 12.71
C LYS A 409 -6.44 16.52 12.03
N ILE A 410 -7.64 16.14 11.58
CA ILE A 410 -8.64 17.09 11.10
C ILE A 410 -9.45 17.59 12.31
N PRO A 411 -9.51 18.91 12.56
CA PRO A 411 -10.33 19.47 13.63
C PRO A 411 -11.81 19.16 13.44
N SER A 412 -12.48 18.68 14.49
CA SER A 412 -13.92 18.45 14.47
C SER A 412 -14.67 19.76 14.28
N THR A 413 -15.60 19.81 13.32
CA THR A 413 -16.41 21.00 13.01
C THR A 413 -17.58 21.24 13.96
N GLU A 414 -17.77 20.41 14.98
CA GLU A 414 -18.85 20.57 15.96
C GLU A 414 -18.28 20.99 17.32
N GLY A 415 -18.77 22.13 17.82
CA GLY A 415 -18.47 22.60 19.16
C GLY A 415 -18.94 21.56 20.19
N GLY A 416 -17.99 20.86 20.80
CA GLY A 416 -18.24 19.87 21.83
C GLY A 416 -17.10 19.88 22.84
N SER A 417 -17.38 20.42 24.03
CA SER A 417 -16.55 20.34 25.22
C SER A 417 -16.07 18.90 25.48
N GLY A 418 -14.81 18.61 25.17
CA GLY A 418 -14.18 17.32 25.47
C GLY A 418 -12.69 17.51 25.73
N THR A 419 -12.29 17.30 26.98
CA THR A 419 -10.97 17.51 27.57
C THR A 419 -9.79 17.14 26.66
N SER A 420 -9.23 18.14 26.01
CA SER A 420 -7.81 18.14 25.62
C SER A 420 -7.24 19.48 26.07
N THR A 421 -6.27 19.40 26.97
CA THR A 421 -5.61 20.54 27.59
C THR A 421 -5.11 21.50 26.50
N PRO A 422 -5.55 22.77 26.47
CA PRO A 422 -5.10 23.71 25.47
C PRO A 422 -3.66 24.10 25.80
N THR A 423 -2.71 23.70 24.95
CA THR A 423 -1.41 24.36 24.90
C THR A 423 -1.64 25.75 24.31
N ASN A 424 -1.26 26.78 25.08
CA ASN A 424 -1.43 28.18 24.75
C ASN A 424 -0.83 28.54 23.38
N ASN A 425 -1.51 29.49 22.72
CA ASN A 425 -1.25 30.09 21.39
C ASN A 425 -1.74 29.29 20.18
N GLU A 426 -3.01 29.52 19.80
CA GLU A 426 -3.41 29.96 18.45
C GLU A 426 -4.95 30.11 18.40
N ASN A 427 -5.43 31.36 18.47
CA ASN A 427 -6.84 31.71 18.32
C ASN A 427 -7.22 31.75 16.84
N GLY A 428 -7.74 30.63 16.34
CA GLY A 428 -8.42 30.53 15.04
C GLY A 428 -9.00 29.12 14.85
N PRO A 429 -10.08 28.94 14.06
CA PRO A 429 -10.53 27.60 13.70
C PRO A 429 -9.37 26.90 12.98
N LYS A 430 -8.84 25.83 13.59
CA LYS A 430 -7.75 25.05 13.01
C LYS A 430 -8.20 24.59 11.62
N LYS A 431 -7.47 25.00 10.59
CA LYS A 431 -7.73 24.59 9.21
C LYS A 431 -7.32 23.11 9.06
N PRO A 432 -7.95 22.35 8.15
CA PRO A 432 -7.45 21.01 7.81
C PRO A 432 -6.02 21.12 7.26
N PRO A 433 -5.14 20.16 7.56
CA PRO A 433 -3.75 20.20 7.12
C PRO A 433 -3.62 20.13 5.60
N GLY A 434 -2.67 20.88 5.05
CA GLY A 434 -2.28 20.85 3.64
C GLY A 434 -1.08 19.93 3.38
N VAL A 435 -0.72 19.75 2.12
CA VAL A 435 0.47 18.97 1.72
C VAL A 435 1.75 19.63 2.25
N GLU A 436 1.80 20.95 2.27
CA GLU A 436 2.90 21.74 2.80
C GLU A 436 3.18 21.44 4.28
N ASP A 437 2.17 21.08 5.07
CA ASP A 437 2.36 20.72 6.48
C ASP A 437 3.10 19.38 6.61
N PHE A 438 2.86 18.45 5.68
CA PHE A 438 3.59 17.18 5.61
C PHE A 438 4.99 17.33 5.02
N VAL A 439 5.20 18.26 4.08
CA VAL A 439 6.54 18.61 3.58
C VAL A 439 7.40 19.11 4.74
N ARG A 440 6.91 20.09 5.51
CA ARG A 440 7.61 20.60 6.70
C ARG A 440 7.81 19.55 7.79
N LEU A 441 6.87 18.61 7.95
CA LEU A 441 7.02 17.48 8.85
C LEU A 441 8.23 16.62 8.43
N PHE A 442 8.36 16.31 7.14
CA PHE A 442 9.44 15.47 6.64
C PHE A 442 10.77 16.21 6.67
N GLU A 443 10.81 17.47 6.29
CA GLU A 443 12.03 18.31 6.38
C GLU A 443 12.54 18.43 7.83
N ARG A 444 11.64 18.49 8.82
CA ARG A 444 12.02 18.51 10.23
C ARG A 444 12.65 17.20 10.72
N HIS A 445 12.19 16.07 10.18
CA HIS A 445 12.57 14.74 10.68
C HIS A 445 13.55 13.99 9.76
N GLN A 446 13.83 14.48 8.54
CA GLN A 446 14.75 13.84 7.59
C GLN A 446 16.17 13.72 8.15
N GLY A 447 16.60 14.68 8.98
CA GLY A 447 17.92 14.64 9.64
C GLY A 447 18.14 13.35 10.44
N SER A 448 17.11 12.83 11.11
CA SER A 448 17.20 11.54 11.82
C SER A 448 17.50 10.37 10.88
N CYS A 449 16.99 10.39 9.65
CA CYS A 449 17.32 9.38 8.64
C CYS A 449 18.77 9.52 8.19
N HIS A 450 19.26 10.74 7.98
CA HIS A 450 20.67 10.96 7.60
C HIS A 450 21.65 10.58 8.70
N VAL A 451 21.32 10.82 9.98
CA VAL A 451 22.12 10.35 11.12
C VAL A 451 22.20 8.82 11.13
N PHE A 452 21.07 8.13 10.90
CA PHE A 452 21.06 6.67 10.78
C PHE A 452 21.95 6.20 9.62
N LEU A 453 21.76 6.76 8.43
CA LEU A 453 22.52 6.39 7.23
C LEU A 453 24.02 6.67 7.39
N HIS A 454 24.39 7.77 8.04
CA HIS A 454 25.78 8.09 8.34
C HIS A 454 26.42 7.04 9.24
N GLN A 455 25.78 6.72 10.37
CA GLN A 455 26.28 5.72 11.31
C GLN A 455 26.39 4.34 10.64
N PHE A 456 25.37 3.96 9.86
CA PHE A 456 25.34 2.73 9.10
C PHE A 456 26.47 2.65 8.07
N CYS A 457 26.62 3.65 7.21
CA CYS A 457 27.63 3.65 6.15
C CYS A 457 29.06 3.78 6.70
N LYS A 458 29.24 4.44 7.85
CA LYS A 458 30.54 4.67 8.48
C LYS A 458 31.07 3.47 9.27
N LYS A 459 30.19 2.62 9.82
CA LYS A 459 30.57 1.55 10.76
C LYS A 459 30.04 0.15 10.43
N GLY A 460 28.99 0.05 9.62
CA GLY A 460 28.31 -1.21 9.33
C GLY A 460 28.94 -1.97 8.17
N ASP A 461 30.24 -2.25 8.24
CA ASP A 461 31.06 -2.68 7.09
C ASP A 461 30.38 -3.78 6.26
N LYS A 462 29.96 -4.89 6.89
CA LYS A 462 29.37 -6.05 6.18
C LYS A 462 27.96 -5.77 5.65
N SER A 463 27.08 -5.21 6.48
CA SER A 463 25.71 -4.91 6.01
C SER A 463 25.72 -3.83 4.96
N LYS A 464 26.60 -2.83 5.08
CA LYS A 464 26.76 -1.77 4.09
C LYS A 464 27.06 -2.35 2.71
N GLU A 465 28.04 -3.24 2.62
CA GLU A 465 28.40 -3.92 1.37
C GLU A 465 27.21 -4.72 0.81
N LEU A 466 26.57 -5.54 1.65
CA LEU A 466 25.41 -6.35 1.25
C LEU A 466 24.25 -5.49 0.71
N TRP A 467 23.92 -4.38 1.38
CA TRP A 467 22.84 -3.49 0.95
C TRP A 467 23.22 -2.66 -0.29
N LEU A 468 24.51 -2.30 -0.46
CA LEU A 468 25.00 -1.63 -1.67
C LEU A 468 24.96 -2.56 -2.88
N GLU A 469 25.38 -3.81 -2.73
CA GLU A 469 25.28 -4.84 -3.77
C GLU A 469 23.83 -5.08 -4.17
N TYR A 470 22.94 -5.23 -3.20
CA TYR A 470 21.51 -5.33 -3.45
C TYR A 470 20.95 -4.10 -4.19
N ALA A 471 21.31 -2.88 -3.77
CA ALA A 471 20.87 -1.66 -4.44
C ALA A 471 21.35 -1.61 -5.90
N LYS A 472 22.60 -2.04 -6.16
CA LYS A 472 23.14 -2.15 -7.53
C LYS A 472 22.43 -3.24 -8.33
N TYR A 473 22.15 -4.39 -7.74
CA TYR A 473 21.37 -5.45 -8.37
C TYR A 473 19.98 -4.94 -8.76
N ALA A 474 19.25 -4.33 -7.83
CA ALA A 474 17.93 -3.78 -8.08
C ALA A 474 17.98 -2.70 -9.18
N ALA A 475 18.98 -1.80 -9.15
CA ALA A 475 19.16 -0.77 -10.17
C ALA A 475 19.42 -1.35 -11.58
N LYS A 476 20.14 -2.48 -11.68
CA LYS A 476 20.39 -3.16 -12.97
C LYS A 476 19.10 -3.66 -13.63
N GLN A 477 18.08 -4.03 -12.85
CA GLN A 477 16.78 -4.49 -13.37
C GLN A 477 16.04 -3.41 -14.17
N PHE A 478 16.40 -2.14 -13.98
CA PHE A 478 15.86 -1.01 -14.73
C PHE A 478 16.67 -0.67 -15.98
N ARG A 479 17.69 -1.43 -16.36
CA ARG A 479 18.48 -1.16 -17.57
C ARG A 479 17.73 -1.59 -18.81
N ARG A 480 17.87 -0.82 -19.89
CA ARG A 480 17.42 -1.26 -21.21
C ARG A 480 18.46 -2.18 -21.85
N PRO A 481 18.03 -3.16 -22.67
CA PRO A 481 18.93 -3.94 -23.50
C PRO A 481 19.81 -3.05 -24.38
N GLU A 482 21.01 -3.52 -24.72
CA GLU A 482 21.90 -2.79 -25.63
C GLU A 482 21.25 -2.59 -27.00
N GLY A 483 21.48 -1.41 -27.61
CA GLY A 483 20.86 -1.02 -28.87
C GLY A 483 19.42 -0.47 -28.76
N VAL A 484 18.76 -0.59 -27.60
CA VAL A 484 17.42 -0.01 -27.37
C VAL A 484 17.53 1.45 -26.90
N THR A 485 17.58 2.37 -27.85
CA THR A 485 17.74 3.83 -27.58
C THR A 485 16.42 4.61 -27.62
N GLY A 486 15.37 4.06 -28.24
CA GLY A 486 14.12 4.77 -28.53
C GLY A 486 13.24 5.09 -27.31
N GLU A 487 12.44 6.15 -27.41
CA GLU A 487 11.39 6.48 -26.43
C GLU A 487 10.24 5.44 -26.45
N GLY A 488 9.30 5.51 -25.50
CA GLY A 488 8.13 4.63 -25.43
C GLY A 488 8.23 3.52 -24.37
N ALA A 489 7.71 2.33 -24.67
CA ALA A 489 7.73 1.16 -23.78
C ALA A 489 9.12 0.49 -23.63
N GLY A 490 10.17 1.09 -24.20
CA GLY A 490 11.55 0.62 -24.12
C GLY A 490 11.70 -0.85 -24.50
N GLY A 491 12.26 -1.67 -23.59
CA GLY A 491 12.50 -3.09 -23.83
C GLY A 491 11.25 -3.91 -24.18
N PHE A 492 10.06 -3.43 -23.82
CA PHE A 492 8.79 -4.13 -24.06
C PHE A 492 8.11 -3.76 -25.40
N THR A 493 8.66 -2.78 -26.13
CA THR A 493 8.03 -2.22 -27.34
C THR A 493 7.78 -3.28 -28.41
N ALA A 494 8.73 -4.17 -28.67
CA ALA A 494 8.58 -5.23 -29.67
C ALA A 494 7.44 -6.21 -29.32
N THR A 495 7.33 -6.57 -28.04
CA THR A 495 6.28 -7.45 -27.54
C THR A 495 4.89 -6.83 -27.68
N LEU A 496 4.75 -5.54 -27.35
CA LEU A 496 3.48 -4.82 -27.53
C LEU A 496 3.08 -4.71 -29.00
N ASN A 497 4.05 -4.44 -29.88
CA ASN A 497 3.81 -4.44 -31.33
C ASN A 497 3.28 -5.80 -31.81
N LYS A 498 3.86 -6.90 -31.33
CA LYS A 498 3.39 -8.25 -31.68
C LYS A 498 1.95 -8.46 -31.24
N LEU A 499 1.64 -8.18 -29.97
CA LEU A 499 0.29 -8.36 -29.40
C LEU A 499 -0.78 -7.58 -30.18
N VAL A 500 -0.50 -6.32 -30.54
CA VAL A 500 -1.44 -5.49 -31.30
C VAL A 500 -1.60 -5.98 -32.75
N ASN A 501 -0.52 -6.46 -33.38
CA ASN A 501 -0.57 -6.92 -34.77
C ASN A 501 -1.32 -8.25 -34.97
N GLU A 502 -1.49 -9.03 -33.90
CA GLU A 502 -2.26 -10.28 -33.90
C GLU A 502 -3.78 -10.06 -33.76
N LEU A 503 -4.22 -8.84 -33.42
CA LEU A 503 -5.65 -8.49 -33.43
C LEU A 503 -6.20 -8.40 -34.85
N ASN A 504 -7.50 -8.68 -35.01
CA ASN A 504 -8.19 -8.38 -36.26
C ASN A 504 -8.24 -6.85 -36.51
N GLU A 505 -8.58 -6.44 -37.74
CA GLU A 505 -8.50 -5.03 -38.14
C GLU A 505 -9.40 -4.10 -37.31
N GLU A 506 -10.61 -4.55 -36.98
CA GLU A 506 -11.60 -3.75 -36.25
C GLU A 506 -11.20 -3.56 -34.79
N ASP A 507 -10.81 -4.65 -34.12
CA ASP A 507 -10.29 -4.60 -32.74
C ASP A 507 -9.01 -3.76 -32.65
N ARG A 508 -8.11 -3.90 -33.63
CA ARG A 508 -6.88 -3.11 -33.69
C ARG A 508 -7.15 -1.62 -33.80
N LYS A 509 -8.11 -1.19 -34.64
CA LYS A 509 -8.51 0.22 -34.75
C LYS A 509 -9.05 0.76 -33.42
N VAL A 510 -9.84 -0.03 -32.70
CA VAL A 510 -10.38 0.36 -31.39
C VAL A 510 -9.26 0.50 -30.37
N VAL A 511 -8.34 -0.46 -30.31
CA VAL A 511 -7.18 -0.43 -29.39
C VAL A 511 -6.29 0.77 -29.66
N LEU A 512 -5.92 1.04 -30.92
CA LEU A 512 -5.10 2.21 -31.27
C LEU A 512 -5.76 3.53 -30.86
N ARG A 513 -7.07 3.67 -31.11
CA ARG A 513 -7.82 4.86 -30.67
C ARG A 513 -7.81 5.01 -29.15
N GLN A 514 -8.05 3.92 -28.40
CA GLN A 514 -8.01 3.95 -26.93
C GLN A 514 -6.62 4.29 -26.39
N MET A 515 -5.56 3.86 -27.05
CA MET A 515 -4.18 4.23 -26.70
C MET A 515 -3.91 5.72 -26.92
N ASP A 516 -4.37 6.29 -28.04
CA ASP A 516 -4.21 7.72 -28.34
C ASP A 516 -4.99 8.60 -27.35
N GLU A 517 -6.23 8.22 -27.03
CA GLU A 517 -7.05 8.90 -26.00
C GLU A 517 -6.38 8.81 -24.61
N TYR A 518 -5.79 7.66 -24.28
CA TYR A 518 -5.08 7.45 -23.03
C TYR A 518 -3.77 8.25 -22.93
N GLU A 519 -3.05 8.39 -24.03
CA GLU A 519 -1.86 9.25 -24.09
C GLU A 519 -2.22 10.72 -23.85
N GLU A 520 -3.30 11.23 -24.45
CA GLU A 520 -3.78 12.59 -24.19
C GLU A 520 -4.13 12.78 -22.70
N TYR A 521 -4.73 11.76 -22.08
CA TYR A 521 -4.98 11.72 -20.65
C TYR A 521 -3.69 11.81 -19.82
N LEU A 522 -2.66 11.00 -20.14
CA LEU A 522 -1.36 11.03 -19.44
C LEU A 522 -0.68 12.39 -19.56
N GLN A 523 -0.74 13.04 -20.72
CA GLN A 523 -0.17 14.37 -20.93
C GLN A 523 -0.86 15.43 -20.05
N LYS A 524 -2.20 15.42 -20.01
CA LYS A 524 -2.98 16.30 -19.11
C LYS A 524 -2.64 16.04 -17.64
N LEU A 525 -2.48 14.77 -17.26
CA LEU A 525 -2.11 14.37 -15.91
C LEU A 525 -0.72 14.88 -15.51
N ASN A 526 0.27 14.70 -16.39
CA ASN A 526 1.63 15.18 -16.21
C ASN A 526 1.67 16.71 -16.02
N GLN A 527 0.95 17.45 -16.86
CA GLN A 527 0.86 18.92 -16.71
C GLN A 527 0.24 19.32 -15.37
N LYS A 528 -0.80 18.62 -14.93
CA LYS A 528 -1.47 18.87 -13.65
C LYS A 528 -0.54 18.57 -12.46
N THR A 529 0.18 17.46 -12.51
CA THR A 529 1.18 17.08 -11.51
C THR A 529 2.30 18.11 -11.42
N LYS A 530 2.80 18.61 -12.56
CA LYS A 530 3.82 19.67 -12.60
C LYS A 530 3.35 20.95 -11.91
N ARG A 531 2.16 21.45 -12.23
CA ARG A 531 1.57 22.64 -11.56
C ARG A 531 1.43 22.47 -10.05
N ARG A 532 1.07 21.28 -9.57
CA ARG A 532 0.97 21.00 -8.13
C ARG A 532 2.34 21.02 -7.46
N MET A 533 3.35 20.41 -8.08
CA MET A 533 4.73 20.48 -7.60
C MET A 533 5.19 21.94 -7.50
N GLU A 534 4.98 22.74 -8.54
CA GLU A 534 5.32 24.16 -8.57
C GLU A 534 4.64 24.96 -7.45
N SER A 535 3.36 24.68 -7.15
CA SER A 535 2.64 25.34 -6.06
C SER A 535 3.17 25.03 -4.66
N ILE A 536 3.78 23.86 -4.47
CA ILE A 536 4.36 23.44 -3.19
C ILE A 536 5.76 24.03 -3.05
N VAL A 537 6.56 23.89 -4.09
CA VAL A 537 7.98 24.27 -4.11
C VAL A 537 8.18 25.79 -4.09
N SER A 538 7.20 26.56 -4.56
CA SER A 538 7.22 28.03 -4.47
C SER A 538 6.88 28.59 -3.08
N ILE A 539 6.56 27.74 -2.10
CA ILE A 539 6.34 28.17 -0.73
C ILE A 539 7.70 28.37 -0.07
N ASN A 540 8.05 29.63 0.22
CA ASN A 540 9.30 29.94 0.92
C ASN A 540 9.33 29.33 2.34
N ASP A 541 10.54 29.05 2.82
CA ASP A 541 10.77 28.59 4.18
C ASP A 541 10.14 29.54 5.22
N GLY A 542 9.29 28.97 6.08
CA GLY A 542 8.60 29.71 7.13
C GLY A 542 7.33 30.45 6.69
N GLU A 543 7.00 30.49 5.39
CA GLU A 543 5.73 31.03 4.91
C GLU A 543 4.60 29.99 5.02
N GLN A 544 3.41 30.47 5.37
CA GLN A 544 2.17 29.70 5.33
C GLN A 544 1.32 30.14 4.14
N PRO A 545 0.90 29.22 3.26
CA PRO A 545 0.04 29.60 2.14
C PRO A 545 -1.30 30.12 2.66
N LYS A 546 -1.89 31.10 1.95
CA LYS A 546 -3.18 31.72 2.32
C LYS A 546 -4.29 30.66 2.50
N LYS A 547 -4.24 29.58 1.72
CA LYS A 547 -5.12 28.41 1.78
C LYS A 547 -4.28 27.14 1.81
N PRO A 548 -4.65 26.13 2.62
CA PRO A 548 -3.95 24.86 2.63
C PRO A 548 -3.93 24.21 1.24
N LEU A 549 -2.78 23.67 0.81
CA LEU A 549 -2.71 22.94 -0.44
C LEU A 549 -3.34 21.56 -0.23
N LYS A 550 -4.53 21.37 -0.79
CA LYS A 550 -5.29 20.12 -0.59
C LYS A 550 -4.78 18.94 -1.44
N LYS A 551 -3.81 19.16 -2.34
CA LYS A 551 -3.44 18.19 -3.39
C LYS A 551 -1.94 18.20 -3.63
N GLY A 552 -1.36 17.01 -3.70
CA GLY A 552 0.06 16.82 -4.02
C GLY A 552 0.31 16.42 -5.48
N PRO A 553 1.56 16.56 -5.97
CA PRO A 553 2.01 15.96 -7.22
C PRO A 553 2.01 14.42 -7.17
N GLY A 554 2.21 13.82 -8.34
CA GLY A 554 2.36 12.40 -8.54
C GLY A 554 1.17 11.81 -9.27
N ASN A 555 1.42 11.23 -10.46
CA ASN A 555 0.38 10.55 -11.24
C ASN A 555 -0.21 9.36 -10.47
N PHE A 556 0.54 8.77 -9.54
CA PHE A 556 0.11 7.64 -8.71
C PHE A 556 -1.12 7.98 -7.86
N LEU A 557 -1.26 9.23 -7.39
CA LEU A 557 -2.42 9.66 -6.62
C LEU A 557 -3.70 9.64 -7.46
N PHE A 558 -3.61 9.98 -8.74
CA PHE A 558 -4.76 9.95 -9.64
C PHE A 558 -5.15 8.53 -10.03
N LYS A 559 -4.17 7.67 -10.30
CA LYS A 559 -4.38 6.25 -10.56
C LYS A 559 -4.99 5.55 -9.36
N TRP A 560 -4.49 5.84 -8.16
CA TRP A 560 -5.09 5.34 -6.94
C TRP A 560 -6.54 5.84 -6.77
N GLN A 561 -6.82 7.13 -7.02
CA GLN A 561 -8.19 7.64 -6.98
C GLN A 561 -9.10 6.94 -7.99
N GLU A 562 -8.62 6.59 -9.19
CA GLU A 562 -9.40 5.81 -10.17
C GLU A 562 -9.77 4.43 -9.63
N LEU A 563 -8.82 3.72 -9.01
CA LEU A 563 -9.07 2.42 -8.41
C LEU A 563 -10.09 2.49 -7.26
N LEU A 564 -10.05 3.58 -6.49
CA LEU A 564 -11.08 3.87 -5.48
C LEU A 564 -12.42 4.17 -6.14
N ASP A 565 -12.44 5.05 -7.14
CA ASP A 565 -13.64 5.55 -7.80
C ASP A 565 -14.37 4.47 -8.60
N SER A 566 -13.65 3.49 -9.15
CA SER A 566 -14.18 2.33 -9.89
C SER A 566 -14.72 1.21 -8.99
N THR A 567 -14.54 1.32 -7.67
CA THR A 567 -15.00 0.28 -6.73
C THR A 567 -16.52 0.23 -6.70
N GLU A 568 -17.11 -0.91 -7.09
CA GLU A 568 -18.55 -1.12 -7.07
C GLU A 568 -19.11 -1.21 -5.64
N ILE A 569 -20.28 -0.62 -5.44
CA ILE A 569 -20.99 -0.52 -4.16
C ILE A 569 -22.46 -0.86 -4.36
N THR A 570 -23.06 -1.59 -3.41
CA THR A 570 -24.51 -1.88 -3.43
C THR A 570 -25.36 -0.63 -3.68
N PRO A 571 -26.48 -0.74 -4.44
CA PRO A 571 -27.49 0.30 -4.53
C PRO A 571 -27.91 0.87 -3.16
N ALA A 572 -28.27 2.16 -3.13
CA ALA A 572 -28.76 2.82 -1.91
C ALA A 572 -30.25 2.54 -1.68
N GLU A 573 -31.01 2.31 -2.75
CA GLU A 573 -32.43 2.00 -2.74
C GLU A 573 -32.65 0.48 -2.68
N ALA A 574 -33.77 0.05 -2.08
CA ALA A 574 -34.11 -1.37 -1.97
C ALA A 574 -34.25 -2.04 -3.34
N THR A 575 -34.98 -1.41 -4.26
CA THR A 575 -35.28 -1.90 -5.62
C THR A 575 -35.17 -0.77 -6.64
N GLY A 576 -34.83 -1.11 -7.89
CA GLY A 576 -34.70 -0.15 -9.00
C GLY A 576 -33.49 0.79 -8.91
N GLY A 577 -32.62 0.59 -7.91
CA GLY A 577 -31.40 1.37 -7.72
C GLY A 577 -30.26 0.87 -8.60
N LYS A 578 -29.40 1.78 -9.05
CA LYS A 578 -28.20 1.42 -9.81
C LYS A 578 -27.07 1.05 -8.86
N VAL A 579 -26.20 0.14 -9.31
CA VAL A 579 -24.91 -0.11 -8.64
C VAL A 579 -24.18 1.23 -8.52
N ARG A 580 -23.78 1.54 -7.29
CA ARG A 580 -23.01 2.73 -6.96
C ARG A 580 -21.53 2.44 -7.14
N SER A 581 -20.72 3.48 -7.09
CA SER A 581 -19.27 3.38 -7.18
C SER A 581 -18.57 4.28 -6.16
N GLY A 582 -17.28 4.05 -5.91
CA GLY A 582 -16.49 4.84 -4.97
C GLY A 582 -16.49 6.35 -5.24
N LYS A 583 -16.78 6.76 -6.48
CA LYS A 583 -16.90 8.17 -6.87
C LYS A 583 -18.16 8.85 -6.34
N ASP A 584 -19.21 8.08 -6.04
CA ASP A 584 -20.51 8.63 -5.67
C ASP A 584 -20.43 9.36 -4.32
N THR A 585 -21.07 10.53 -4.26
CA THR A 585 -21.03 11.41 -3.07
C THR A 585 -21.58 10.71 -1.82
N SER A 586 -22.60 9.86 -1.98
CA SER A 586 -23.18 9.07 -0.88
C SER A 586 -22.19 8.03 -0.34
N VAL A 587 -21.39 7.41 -1.21
CA VAL A 587 -20.36 6.42 -0.83
C VAL A 587 -19.21 7.09 -0.11
N ARG A 588 -18.73 8.24 -0.63
CA ARG A 588 -17.67 9.03 0.02
C ARG A 588 -18.09 9.52 1.39
N ALA A 589 -19.31 10.05 1.50
CA ALA A 589 -19.88 10.48 2.78
C ALA A 589 -19.96 9.33 3.79
N ALA A 590 -20.43 8.14 3.38
CA ALA A 590 -20.49 6.95 4.23
C ALA A 590 -19.09 6.45 4.64
N SER A 591 -18.11 6.59 3.75
CA SER A 591 -16.74 6.17 4.01
C SER A 591 -16.06 7.05 5.07
N GLY A 592 -16.37 8.36 5.12
CA GLY A 592 -15.87 9.30 6.12
C GLY A 592 -16.49 9.20 7.52
N VAL A 593 -17.42 8.28 7.73
CA VAL A 593 -18.02 8.05 9.05
C VAL A 593 -17.04 7.24 9.91
N GLY A 594 -16.77 7.76 11.11
CA GLY A 594 -15.95 7.13 12.14
C GLY A 594 -16.59 5.86 12.71
N LEU A 595 -15.85 5.18 13.59
CA LEU A 595 -16.34 3.98 14.26
C LEU A 595 -17.48 4.32 15.22
N ASP A 596 -17.36 5.44 15.93
CA ASP A 596 -18.37 6.12 16.76
C ASP A 596 -19.65 6.55 16.01
N GLY A 597 -19.62 6.57 14.68
CA GLY A 597 -20.71 7.06 13.83
C GLY A 597 -20.63 8.56 13.54
N GLU A 598 -19.60 9.25 14.03
CA GLU A 598 -19.42 10.68 13.78
C GLU A 598 -18.80 10.92 12.41
N LYS A 599 -19.23 11.99 11.74
CA LYS A 599 -18.65 12.42 10.46
C LYS A 599 -17.34 13.14 10.73
N ARG A 600 -16.22 12.52 10.39
CA ARG A 600 -14.90 13.16 10.52
C ARG A 600 -14.54 13.87 9.22
N GLY A 601 -14.19 15.16 9.31
CA GLY A 601 -13.81 15.96 8.15
C GLY A 601 -14.95 16.17 7.14
N GLY A 602 -16.20 16.33 7.60
CA GLY A 602 -17.43 16.24 6.78
C GLY A 602 -17.40 16.88 5.39
N LYS A 603 -16.87 18.11 5.24
CA LYS A 603 -16.75 18.81 3.94
C LYS A 603 -15.51 18.41 3.12
N LEU A 604 -14.46 17.92 3.78
CA LEU A 604 -13.24 17.39 3.14
C LEU A 604 -13.51 16.01 2.53
N VAL A 605 -14.17 15.12 3.28
CA VAL A 605 -14.40 13.73 2.87
C VAL A 605 -15.56 13.60 1.86
N SER A 606 -16.63 14.40 2.00
CA SER A 606 -17.69 14.47 0.97
C SER A 606 -17.22 15.10 -0.34
N GLY A 607 -16.21 15.98 -0.27
CA GLY A 607 -15.60 16.67 -1.39
C GLY A 607 -14.38 15.96 -1.99
N ILE A 608 -14.06 14.70 -1.66
CA ILE A 608 -12.84 14.02 -2.19
C ILE A 608 -12.75 14.10 -3.72
N GLY A 609 -13.90 14.02 -4.42
CA GLY A 609 -13.97 14.24 -5.87
C GLY A 609 -13.58 15.65 -6.29
N GLU A 610 -14.06 16.68 -5.59
CA GLU A 610 -13.72 18.09 -5.85
C GLU A 610 -12.27 18.40 -5.43
N ILE A 611 -11.80 17.77 -4.35
CA ILE A 611 -10.44 17.85 -3.82
C ILE A 611 -9.45 17.09 -4.70
N VAL A 612 -9.84 16.11 -5.51
CA VAL A 612 -8.92 15.51 -6.49
C VAL A 612 -9.09 16.16 -7.88
N ASN A 613 -10.32 16.49 -8.27
CA ASN A 613 -10.64 16.93 -9.63
C ASN A 613 -10.63 18.45 -9.86
N GLY A 614 -10.76 19.30 -8.84
CA GLY A 614 -10.62 20.77 -8.96
C GLY A 614 -11.72 21.51 -8.20
N ASP A 615 -11.41 22.68 -7.64
CA ASP A 615 -12.45 23.66 -7.30
C ASP A 615 -12.99 24.20 -8.63
N GLY A 616 -14.02 23.55 -9.18
CA GLY A 616 -14.72 23.97 -10.40
C GLY A 616 -14.75 22.91 -11.51
N ALA A 617 -15.85 22.90 -12.27
CA ALA A 617 -16.13 22.03 -13.41
C ALA A 617 -15.15 22.15 -14.62
N LYS A 618 -13.98 22.77 -14.45
CA LYS A 618 -13.04 23.10 -15.54
C LYS A 618 -11.76 22.26 -15.60
N GLU A 619 -11.51 21.35 -14.66
CA GLU A 619 -10.20 20.64 -14.59
C GLU A 619 -10.27 19.15 -14.19
N VAL A 620 -11.42 18.49 -14.36
CA VAL A 620 -11.51 17.02 -14.21
C VAL A 620 -10.77 16.36 -15.38
N VAL A 621 -9.72 15.60 -15.08
CA VAL A 621 -9.03 14.77 -16.08
C VAL A 621 -9.56 13.35 -15.87
N GLU A 622 -10.63 13.01 -16.59
CA GLU A 622 -11.23 11.68 -16.51
C GLU A 622 -10.41 10.67 -17.31
N MET A 623 -10.22 9.49 -16.74
CA MET A 623 -9.55 8.41 -17.44
C MET A 623 -10.43 7.94 -18.60
N PRO A 624 -9.89 7.81 -19.83
CA PRO A 624 -10.66 7.36 -20.98
C PRO A 624 -11.05 5.89 -20.85
N ASP A 625 -12.04 5.48 -21.65
CA ASP A 625 -12.48 4.09 -21.69
C ASP A 625 -11.41 3.23 -22.36
N VAL A 626 -10.77 2.36 -21.58
CA VAL A 626 -9.76 1.38 -22.05
C VAL A 626 -10.26 -0.06 -21.94
N ARG A 627 -11.56 -0.29 -21.68
CA ARG A 627 -12.08 -1.63 -21.38
C ARG A 627 -11.81 -2.64 -22.47
N LYS A 628 -11.98 -2.25 -23.74
CA LYS A 628 -11.76 -3.16 -24.86
C LYS A 628 -10.28 -3.52 -25.04
N THR A 629 -9.37 -2.56 -24.85
CA THR A 629 -7.92 -2.81 -24.81
C THR A 629 -7.56 -3.83 -23.73
N VAL A 630 -8.10 -3.67 -22.52
CA VAL A 630 -7.88 -4.59 -21.40
C VAL A 630 -8.44 -5.98 -21.71
N GLU A 631 -9.68 -6.06 -22.19
CA GLU A 631 -10.36 -7.32 -22.55
C GLU A 631 -9.56 -8.12 -23.59
N LEU A 632 -9.04 -7.46 -24.63
CA LEU A 632 -8.36 -8.11 -25.74
C LEU A 632 -6.90 -8.48 -25.43
N LEU A 633 -6.19 -7.65 -24.66
CA LEU A 633 -4.73 -7.74 -24.55
C LEU A 633 -4.24 -8.16 -23.16
N LEU A 634 -4.98 -7.93 -22.07
CA LEU A 634 -4.53 -8.28 -20.72
C LEU A 634 -4.26 -9.78 -20.55
N PRO A 635 -5.13 -10.72 -21.00
CA PRO A 635 -4.86 -12.15 -20.85
C PRO A 635 -3.55 -12.59 -21.51
N ARG A 636 -3.30 -12.10 -22.73
CA ARG A 636 -2.08 -12.43 -23.49
C ARG A 636 -0.85 -11.75 -22.90
N PHE A 637 -1.02 -10.55 -22.34
CA PHE A 637 0.03 -9.87 -21.59
C PHE A 637 0.44 -10.68 -20.35
N LYS A 638 -0.52 -11.24 -19.59
CA LYS A 638 -0.24 -12.16 -18.46
C LYS A 638 0.57 -13.38 -18.89
N GLU A 639 0.19 -14.01 -20.00
CA GLU A 639 0.91 -15.17 -20.56
C GLU A 639 2.37 -14.83 -20.90
N VAL A 640 2.60 -13.66 -21.50
CA VAL A 640 3.95 -13.16 -21.81
C VAL A 640 4.76 -12.97 -20.53
N LEU A 641 4.18 -12.35 -19.50
CA LEU A 641 4.88 -12.15 -18.22
C LEU A 641 5.26 -13.49 -17.56
N ALA A 642 4.32 -14.44 -17.51
CA ALA A 642 4.56 -15.76 -16.95
C ALA A 642 5.64 -16.56 -17.72
N SER A 643 5.65 -16.44 -19.05
CA SER A 643 6.65 -17.13 -19.89
C SER A 643 8.05 -16.55 -19.71
N ARG A 644 8.15 -15.23 -19.51
CA ARG A 644 9.42 -14.56 -19.25
C ARG A 644 10.01 -14.94 -17.90
N GLU A 645 9.17 -15.06 -16.87
CA GLU A 645 9.56 -15.54 -15.55
C GLU A 645 10.15 -16.97 -15.61
N TYR A 646 9.63 -17.83 -16.49
CA TYR A 646 10.17 -19.18 -16.68
C TYR A 646 11.54 -19.18 -17.36
N LEU A 647 11.78 -18.28 -18.33
CA LEU A 647 13.05 -18.19 -19.06
C LEU A 647 14.16 -17.59 -18.21
N GLU A 648 13.87 -16.52 -17.45
CA GLU A 648 14.85 -15.88 -16.56
C GLU A 648 15.33 -16.86 -15.45
N LYS A 649 14.44 -17.71 -14.92
CA LYS A 649 14.80 -18.77 -13.97
C LYS A 649 15.60 -19.92 -14.60
N LYS A 650 15.52 -20.11 -15.91
CA LYS A 650 16.31 -21.15 -16.59
C LYS A 650 17.75 -20.69 -16.79
N ASP A 651 17.92 -19.45 -17.23
CA ASP A 651 19.24 -18.86 -17.45
C ASP A 651 20.03 -18.72 -16.13
N GLU A 652 19.37 -18.39 -15.01
CA GLU A 652 20.00 -18.36 -13.67
C GLU A 652 20.45 -19.73 -13.13
N ASN A 653 19.89 -20.85 -13.65
CA ASN A 653 20.28 -22.20 -13.24
C ASN A 653 21.34 -22.83 -14.17
N ASP A 654 21.45 -22.39 -15.43
CA ASP A 654 22.50 -22.84 -16.37
C ASP A 654 23.86 -22.16 -16.10
N ASP A 655 23.88 -20.96 -15.49
CA ASP A 655 25.13 -20.25 -15.11
C ASP A 655 25.83 -20.86 -13.86
N GLY A 656 25.39 -22.04 -13.38
CA GLY A 656 25.87 -22.70 -12.16
C GLY A 656 26.59 -24.04 -12.33
N ASP A 657 26.55 -24.67 -13.51
CA ASP A 657 27.05 -26.04 -13.74
C ASP A 657 27.98 -26.14 -14.97
N ASP A 658 28.91 -25.20 -15.14
CA ASP A 658 30.06 -25.35 -16.05
C ASP A 658 31.36 -25.21 -15.24
N ASP A 659 31.71 -26.24 -14.47
CA ASP A 659 33.11 -26.56 -14.15
C ASP A 659 33.22 -28.06 -13.78
N ASP A 660 34.05 -28.74 -14.58
CA ASP A 660 34.74 -30.02 -14.35
C ASP A 660 33.91 -31.32 -14.25
N ASP A 661 33.96 -32.12 -15.33
CA ASP A 661 34.43 -33.52 -15.27
C ASP A 661 34.61 -34.08 -16.71
N ASP A 662 35.82 -33.92 -17.25
CA ASP A 662 36.38 -34.82 -18.27
C ASP A 662 37.16 -35.95 -17.54
N ASP A 663 37.14 -37.15 -18.14
CA ASP A 663 37.85 -38.40 -17.79
C ASP A 663 37.22 -39.22 -16.61
N ASP A 664 36.92 -40.53 -16.65
CA ASP A 664 37.34 -41.67 -17.46
C ASP A 664 36.36 -42.85 -17.29
N ASP A 665 36.36 -43.74 -18.29
CA ASP A 665 36.01 -45.18 -18.32
C ASP A 665 35.50 -45.91 -17.05
N ASP A 666 34.37 -46.63 -17.15
CA ASP A 666 34.33 -48.08 -17.44
C ASP A 666 32.97 -48.74 -17.07
N SER A 667 32.60 -49.75 -17.87
CA SER A 667 31.69 -50.91 -17.62
C SER A 667 30.89 -50.96 -16.29
N ASP A 668 29.60 -51.32 -16.24
CA ASP A 668 29.09 -52.63 -16.65
C ASP A 668 27.55 -52.70 -16.50
N SER A 669 26.95 -53.60 -17.26
CA SER A 669 25.53 -53.97 -17.27
C SER A 669 25.00 -54.58 -15.96
N PHE A 670 23.73 -54.35 -15.58
CA PHE A 670 22.76 -55.41 -15.21
C PHE A 670 21.34 -54.86 -14.86
N PHE A 671 20.31 -55.42 -15.52
CA PHE A 671 18.98 -55.91 -15.05
C PHE A 671 18.25 -55.23 -13.85
N GLU A 672 16.93 -55.16 -13.71
CA GLU A 672 15.70 -55.50 -14.45
C GLU A 672 14.54 -54.95 -13.58
N ALA A 673 13.35 -54.88 -14.18
CA ALA A 673 12.00 -54.77 -13.60
C ALA A 673 11.78 -54.94 -12.07
N ASN A 674 10.89 -54.13 -11.50
CA ASN A 674 9.54 -54.62 -11.17
C ASN A 674 8.56 -53.51 -10.77
N GLU A 675 7.34 -53.69 -11.28
CA GLU A 675 6.08 -53.09 -10.85
C GLU A 675 5.74 -53.51 -9.40
N GLU A 676 5.24 -52.57 -8.61
CA GLU A 676 3.90 -52.61 -7.96
C GLU A 676 3.49 -51.22 -7.48
#